data_AF-S5VRY4-F1
#
_entry.id   AF-S5VRY4-F1
#
_cell.length_a   1.000
_cell.length_b   1.000
_cell.length_c   1.000
_cell.angle_alpha   90.00
_cell.angle_beta   90.00
_cell.angle_gamma   90.00
#
_symmetry.space_group_name_H-M   'P 1'
#
loop_
_entity.id
_entity.type
_entity.pdbx_description
1 polymer ?
#
loop_
_entity_poly.entity_id
_entity_poly.type
_entity_poly.pdbx_seq_one_letter_code
_entity_poly.pdbx_strand_id
1 'polypeptide(L)'
;EMLKPCIEEGFLIQSQEVALDYIGRRGNTVGIKREKRIQFAKDILQREFLPHISQDSGFETNKAYYLGYIINRLLLCALERKEQDDRDHFGKKRLDLAGPLLANLFRLLFRKLSKDIYRYMQRCIERGEDFNIVSAVKSTTITSGLKYSLATGNWGEQKKAMSSKAGVSQVLNRYTYSSTLSHLRRTNTPIGRDGKLAKPRQLHNTHWGLVCPAETPEGQACGLVKNLSLMTCISVGSASEPITYLLEEWGLEPLSDYDPHDHKHATRVFLNGNWVGNHRDPALLVETMRQLRRNGTISPEVSLIRDIREREFKIFTDAGRVYRPLFIVDDSPDSENKGGLVLNKDDCRRILDHEIEEIPQDDEFDENGEPLPPLTREFGWESLVSKGAIEYLDAEEEETVLIAMSPEDLIPTDEQEQQKERDLDPAKRIKSVVNAHAFTHCEIHPSMILGVAASIIPFPDHNQSPRNTYQSAMGKQAMGVFLTNYSVRMDTMANILYYPQKPLAKTQSMEYLKFRELPAGQNAIVAIACYSGYNQEDSMIMNQSSIDRGLFRSLFFRSYMDQERRNGISVVEEFEKPLRSQTLGFKAGTYEKLDDDGLISPGIRVSGDDIIIGKTVPIPPDTEELGQRTKYHTKRDASTPLRTTENGIVDQVLLTTNAEGLKFVK
;
A
#
# COMPACT_ATOMS: atom_id res chain seq x y z
N GLU A 1 -5.31 44.11 -17.11
CA GLU A 1 -4.95 44.98 -15.97
C GLU A 1 -4.14 44.26 -14.89
N MET A 2 -4.48 43.01 -14.51
CA MET A 2 -3.78 42.27 -13.44
C MET A 2 -2.26 42.11 -13.60
N LEU A 3 -1.73 42.04 -14.83
CA LEU A 3 -0.28 41.91 -15.08
C LEU A 3 0.48 43.24 -15.06
N LYS A 4 -0.21 44.37 -15.15
CA LYS A 4 0.42 45.70 -15.16
C LYS A 4 1.30 45.96 -13.92
N PRO A 5 0.84 45.72 -12.67
CA PRO A 5 1.68 45.91 -11.50
C PRO A 5 2.92 45.00 -11.49
N CYS A 6 2.81 43.77 -12.01
CA CYS A 6 3.97 42.87 -12.11
C CYS A 6 5.04 43.40 -13.06
N ILE A 7 4.64 44.08 -14.15
CA ILE A 7 5.58 44.75 -15.06
C ILE A 7 6.19 45.97 -14.37
N GLU A 8 5.40 46.70 -13.58
CA GLU A 8 5.87 47.87 -12.83
C GLU A 8 6.99 47.52 -11.85
N GLU A 9 6.88 46.39 -11.14
CA GLU A 9 7.94 45.86 -10.28
C GLU A 9 9.22 45.48 -11.07
N GLY A 10 9.05 45.05 -12.31
CA GLY A 10 10.14 44.67 -13.21
C GLY A 10 10.95 45.85 -13.78
N PHE A 11 10.44 47.09 -13.73
CA PHE A 11 11.11 48.25 -14.37
C PHE A 11 12.54 48.51 -13.88
N LEU A 12 12.88 48.11 -12.65
CA LEU A 12 14.22 48.29 -12.11
C LEU A 12 15.25 47.31 -12.72
N ILE A 13 14.80 46.25 -13.40
CA ILE A 13 15.63 45.17 -13.95
C ILE A 13 15.50 45.17 -15.47
N GLN A 14 16.46 45.84 -16.14
CA GLN A 14 16.45 46.02 -17.60
C GLN A 14 17.39 45.07 -18.35
N SER A 15 18.23 44.29 -17.65
CA SER A 15 19.15 43.35 -18.28
C SER A 15 19.22 42.02 -17.54
N GLN A 16 19.53 40.95 -18.28
CA GLN A 16 19.65 39.59 -17.75
C GLN A 16 20.70 39.52 -16.62
N GLU A 17 21.84 40.19 -16.78
CA GLU A 17 22.88 40.20 -15.75
C GLU A 17 22.42 40.86 -14.44
N VAL A 18 21.64 41.93 -14.53
CA VAL A 18 21.08 42.61 -13.36
C VAL A 18 20.06 41.71 -12.67
N ALA A 19 19.26 40.96 -13.43
CA ALA A 19 18.33 39.96 -12.88
C ALA A 19 19.07 38.84 -12.14
N LEU A 20 20.12 38.28 -12.75
CA LEU A 20 20.93 37.21 -12.14
C LEU A 20 21.68 37.69 -10.90
N ASP A 21 22.25 38.90 -10.92
CA ASP A 21 22.88 39.49 -9.74
C ASP A 21 21.86 39.75 -8.62
N TYR A 22 20.63 40.18 -8.97
CA TYR A 22 19.55 40.40 -8.02
C TYR A 22 19.11 39.10 -7.31
N ILE A 23 19.00 38.00 -8.05
CA ILE A 23 18.74 36.66 -7.50
C ILE A 23 19.91 36.22 -6.61
N GLY A 24 21.14 36.28 -7.13
CA GLY A 24 22.32 35.81 -6.41
C GLY A 24 22.63 36.60 -5.14
N ARG A 25 22.28 37.90 -5.08
CA ARG A 25 22.38 38.73 -3.86
C ARG A 25 21.48 38.25 -2.73
N ARG A 26 20.36 37.59 -3.04
CA ARG A 26 19.43 37.05 -2.04
C ARG A 26 19.69 35.59 -1.68
N GLY A 27 20.79 35.02 -2.15
CA GLY A 27 21.27 33.72 -1.70
C GLY A 27 21.77 33.74 -0.25
N ASN A 28 22.02 32.55 0.31
CA ASN A 28 22.36 32.37 1.73
C ASN A 28 23.72 32.96 2.15
N THR A 29 24.64 33.19 1.22
CA THR A 29 26.02 33.61 1.49
C THR A 29 26.24 35.08 1.15
N VAL A 30 26.47 35.89 2.19
CA VAL A 30 26.73 37.33 2.11
C VAL A 30 28.21 37.59 1.76
N GLY A 31 28.48 38.59 0.91
CA GLY A 31 29.85 39.04 0.59
C GLY A 31 30.50 38.41 -0.67
N ILE A 32 29.74 37.68 -1.48
CA ILE A 32 30.23 37.08 -2.73
C ILE A 32 30.34 38.15 -3.86
N LYS A 33 31.43 38.09 -4.64
CA LYS A 33 31.65 38.92 -5.84
C LYS A 33 30.54 38.72 -6.89
N ARG A 34 30.22 39.77 -7.68
CA ARG A 34 29.15 39.77 -8.70
C ARG A 34 29.18 38.55 -9.63
N GLU A 35 30.34 38.18 -10.17
CA GLU A 35 30.49 37.02 -11.08
C GLU A 35 30.03 35.71 -10.45
N LYS A 36 30.46 35.44 -9.21
CA LYS A 36 30.07 34.23 -8.48
C LYS A 36 28.58 34.22 -8.12
N ARG A 37 27.98 35.39 -7.89
CA ARG A 37 26.52 35.51 -7.66
C ARG A 37 25.72 35.20 -8.92
N ILE A 38 26.17 35.70 -10.07
CA ILE A 38 25.56 35.42 -11.36
C ILE A 38 25.65 33.92 -11.67
N GLN A 39 26.82 33.31 -11.47
CA GLN A 39 26.99 31.87 -11.68
C GLN A 39 26.07 31.05 -10.76
N PHE A 40 26.01 31.40 -9.47
CA PHE A 40 25.12 30.74 -8.52
C PHE A 40 23.65 30.83 -8.93
N ALA A 41 23.20 31.99 -9.43
CA ALA A 41 21.83 32.15 -9.92
C ALA A 41 21.56 31.29 -11.17
N LYS A 42 22.53 31.16 -12.08
CA LYS A 42 22.41 30.24 -13.24
C LYS A 42 22.30 28.79 -12.79
N ASP A 43 23.12 28.37 -11.82
CA ASP A 43 23.08 27.01 -11.28
C ASP A 43 21.72 26.69 -10.63
N ILE A 44 21.12 27.65 -9.90
CA ILE A 44 19.76 27.54 -9.35
C ILE A 44 18.74 27.37 -10.48
N LEU A 45 18.81 28.21 -11.52
CA LEU A 45 17.85 28.18 -12.61
C LEU A 45 17.88 26.83 -13.37
N GLN A 46 19.07 26.24 -13.48
CA GLN A 46 19.25 24.94 -14.13
C GLN A 46 18.82 23.77 -13.24
N ARG A 47 19.31 23.71 -11.99
CA ARG A 47 19.16 22.52 -11.13
C ARG A 47 17.96 22.54 -10.19
N GLU A 48 17.59 23.71 -9.67
CA GLU A 48 16.59 23.84 -8.59
C GLU A 48 15.26 24.41 -9.09
N PHE A 49 15.27 25.31 -10.08
CA PHE A 49 14.04 25.86 -10.66
C PHE A 49 13.42 24.87 -11.66
N LEU A 50 12.21 24.39 -11.36
CA LEU A 50 11.45 23.42 -12.18
C LEU A 50 12.32 22.21 -12.62
N PRO A 51 12.83 21.40 -11.66
CA PRO A 51 13.83 20.37 -11.93
C PRO A 51 13.32 19.19 -12.77
N HIS A 52 12.00 19.02 -12.88
CA HIS A 52 11.36 17.91 -13.59
C HIS A 52 11.29 18.11 -15.10
N ILE A 53 11.45 19.34 -15.60
CA ILE A 53 11.42 19.63 -17.05
C ILE A 53 12.74 19.20 -17.68
N SER A 54 13.86 19.77 -17.18
CA SER A 54 15.22 19.37 -17.49
C SER A 54 16.20 20.05 -16.53
N GLN A 55 17.32 19.38 -16.25
CA GLN A 55 18.48 19.93 -15.54
C GLN A 55 19.62 20.32 -16.49
N ASP A 56 19.45 20.07 -17.78
CA ASP A 56 20.44 20.37 -18.80
C ASP A 56 20.37 21.84 -19.24
N SER A 57 21.46 22.34 -19.82
CA SER A 57 21.52 23.67 -20.41
C SER A 57 20.70 23.75 -21.69
N GLY A 58 20.03 24.88 -21.94
CA GLY A 58 19.27 25.13 -23.18
C GLY A 58 17.75 24.95 -23.06
N PHE A 59 17.26 24.50 -21.91
CA PHE A 59 15.82 24.31 -21.64
C PHE A 59 15.16 25.50 -20.92
N GLU A 60 15.81 26.66 -20.87
CA GLU A 60 15.29 27.86 -20.20
C GLU A 60 13.97 28.34 -20.83
N THR A 61 13.82 28.20 -22.15
CA THR A 61 12.59 28.54 -22.88
C THR A 61 11.40 27.70 -22.41
N ASN A 62 11.58 26.39 -22.26
CA ASN A 62 10.52 25.48 -21.80
C ASN A 62 10.10 25.82 -20.37
N LYS A 63 11.07 26.11 -19.49
CA LYS A 63 10.79 26.55 -18.11
C LYS A 63 10.02 27.88 -18.09
N ALA A 64 10.34 28.81 -18.99
CA ALA A 64 9.63 30.08 -19.11
C ALA A 64 8.17 29.89 -19.55
N TYR A 65 7.92 29.05 -20.57
CA TYR A 65 6.56 28.72 -20.99
C TYR A 65 5.75 28.04 -19.87
N TYR A 66 6.37 27.11 -19.16
CA TYR A 66 5.71 26.44 -18.04
C TYR A 66 5.39 27.40 -16.89
N LEU A 67 6.27 28.37 -16.59
CA LEU A 67 5.96 29.44 -15.64
C LEU A 67 4.78 30.29 -16.10
N GLY A 68 4.73 30.64 -17.39
CA GLY A 68 3.59 31.33 -18.00
C GLY A 68 2.29 30.54 -17.86
N TYR A 69 2.34 29.22 -18.03
CA TYR A 69 1.21 28.32 -17.80
C TYR A 69 0.72 28.35 -16.33
N ILE A 70 1.64 28.30 -15.37
CA ILE A 70 1.30 28.42 -13.93
C ILE A 70 0.61 29.76 -13.64
N ILE A 71 1.16 30.87 -14.15
CA ILE A 71 0.59 32.21 -13.96
C ILE A 71 -0.80 32.29 -14.62
N ASN A 72 -0.98 31.73 -15.81
CA ASN A 72 -2.28 31.70 -16.47
C ASN A 72 -3.33 30.98 -15.61
N ARG A 73 -3.00 29.80 -15.06
CA ARG A 73 -3.91 29.09 -14.14
C ARG A 73 -4.24 29.90 -12.89
N LEU A 74 -3.26 30.58 -12.30
CA LEU A 74 -3.51 31.47 -11.17
C LEU A 74 -4.46 32.62 -11.53
N LEU A 75 -4.27 33.23 -12.70
CA LEU A 75 -5.13 34.29 -13.21
C LEU A 75 -6.55 33.79 -13.51
N LEU A 76 -6.71 32.58 -14.05
CA LEU A 76 -8.03 32.00 -14.28
C LEU A 76 -8.83 31.85 -12.98
N CYS A 77 -8.19 31.44 -11.89
CA CYS A 77 -8.83 31.39 -10.57
C CYS A 77 -9.10 32.78 -10.01
N ALA A 78 -8.14 33.70 -10.12
CA ALA A 78 -8.29 35.08 -9.62
C ALA A 78 -9.38 35.87 -10.35
N LEU A 79 -9.64 35.53 -11.63
CA LEU A 79 -10.70 36.09 -12.45
C LEU A 79 -12.00 35.26 -12.39
N GLU A 80 -12.08 34.27 -11.50
CA GLU A 80 -13.25 33.41 -11.29
C GLU A 80 -13.71 32.64 -12.55
N ARG A 81 -12.80 32.44 -13.51
CA ARG A 81 -13.06 31.65 -14.73
C ARG A 81 -12.92 30.15 -14.50
N LYS A 82 -12.19 29.78 -13.44
CA LYS A 82 -11.92 28.42 -13.03
C LYS A 82 -12.05 28.31 -11.51
N GLU A 83 -12.59 27.19 -11.05
CA GLU A 83 -12.70 26.89 -9.63
C GLU A 83 -11.33 26.52 -9.02
N GLN A 84 -11.25 26.59 -7.69
CA GLN A 84 -10.06 26.15 -6.98
C GLN A 84 -9.87 24.63 -7.11
N ASP A 85 -8.66 24.19 -7.46
CA ASP A 85 -8.32 22.76 -7.52
C ASP A 85 -8.64 22.06 -6.19
N ASP A 86 -9.34 20.94 -6.27
CA ASP A 86 -9.67 20.13 -5.09
C ASP A 86 -8.45 19.33 -4.59
N ARG A 87 -8.05 19.62 -3.35
CA ARG A 87 -6.96 18.92 -2.66
C ARG A 87 -7.34 17.53 -2.19
N ASP A 88 -8.64 17.23 -2.04
CA ASP A 88 -9.14 15.95 -1.53
C ASP A 88 -9.32 14.90 -2.63
N HIS A 89 -9.37 15.31 -3.90
CA HIS A 89 -9.32 14.45 -5.08
C HIS A 89 -8.28 13.34 -4.96
N PHE A 90 -8.72 12.09 -5.03
CA PHE A 90 -7.85 10.93 -4.84
C PHE A 90 -6.92 10.70 -6.03
N GLY A 91 -7.35 11.03 -7.25
CA GLY A 91 -6.53 10.94 -8.47
C GLY A 91 -5.29 11.84 -8.48
N LYS A 92 -5.28 12.89 -7.67
CA LYS A 92 -4.11 13.77 -7.48
C LYS A 92 -3.14 13.25 -6.41
N LYS A 93 -3.46 12.12 -5.76
CA LYS A 93 -2.62 11.48 -4.76
C LYS A 93 -1.98 10.22 -5.35
N ARG A 94 -0.90 9.78 -4.72
CA ARG A 94 -0.19 8.53 -5.04
C ARG A 94 -0.02 7.72 -3.78
N LEU A 95 -0.08 6.40 -3.93
CA LEU A 95 0.21 5.44 -2.88
C LEU A 95 1.67 4.97 -2.99
N ASP A 96 2.48 5.34 -2.00
CA ASP A 96 3.84 4.83 -1.86
C ASP A 96 3.79 3.37 -1.39
N LEU A 97 4.06 2.42 -2.29
CA LEU A 97 4.19 1.01 -1.97
C LEU A 97 5.54 0.67 -1.32
N ALA A 98 5.69 -0.59 -0.87
CA ALA A 98 6.93 -1.08 -0.29
C ALA A 98 8.15 -0.86 -1.20
N GLY A 99 8.02 -1.02 -2.53
CA GLY A 99 9.09 -0.83 -3.51
C GLY A 99 9.71 0.57 -3.47
N PRO A 100 8.97 1.64 -3.81
CA PRO A 100 9.47 3.02 -3.75
C PRO A 100 10.00 3.42 -2.37
N LEU A 101 9.35 2.96 -1.30
CA LEU A 101 9.80 3.22 0.07
C LEU A 101 11.17 2.57 0.33
N LEU A 102 11.33 1.28 0.00
CA LEU A 102 12.59 0.56 0.16
C LEU A 102 13.70 1.13 -0.72
N ALA A 103 13.39 1.55 -1.94
CA ALA A 103 14.35 2.20 -2.84
C ALA A 103 14.90 3.50 -2.24
N ASN A 104 14.03 4.32 -1.65
CA ASN A 104 14.43 5.54 -0.95
C ASN A 104 15.31 5.24 0.28
N LEU A 105 14.93 4.25 1.08
CA LEU A 105 15.72 3.83 2.24
C LEU A 105 17.10 3.29 1.82
N PHE A 106 17.16 2.46 0.79
CA PHE A 106 18.39 1.93 0.24
C PHE A 106 19.28 3.06 -0.29
N ARG A 107 18.74 4.02 -1.05
CA ARG A 107 19.48 5.18 -1.56
C ARG A 107 20.12 5.99 -0.44
N LEU A 108 19.43 6.19 0.69
CA LEU A 108 19.98 6.87 1.86
C LEU A 108 21.15 6.11 2.49
N LEU A 109 20.97 4.81 2.73
CA LEU A 109 22.00 3.93 3.31
C LEU A 109 23.21 3.79 2.38
N PHE A 110 22.96 3.68 1.08
CA PHE A 110 24.01 3.57 0.06
C PHE A 110 24.82 4.86 -0.06
N ARG A 111 24.17 6.03 -0.09
CA ARG A 111 24.88 7.33 -0.04
C ARG A 111 25.74 7.47 1.21
N LYS A 112 25.27 6.97 2.35
CA LYS A 112 26.05 6.94 3.59
C LYS A 112 27.28 6.03 3.44
N LEU A 113 27.10 4.83 2.89
CA LEU A 113 28.20 3.91 2.60
C LEU A 113 29.24 4.56 1.67
N SER A 114 28.82 5.21 0.58
CA SER A 114 29.73 5.92 -0.33
C SER A 114 30.53 7.02 0.39
N LYS A 115 29.88 7.80 1.27
CA LYS A 115 30.57 8.82 2.09
C LYS A 115 31.56 8.21 3.07
N ASP A 116 31.24 7.05 3.66
CA ASP A 116 32.12 6.36 4.59
C ASP A 116 33.36 5.80 3.88
N ILE A 117 33.20 5.24 2.67
CA ILE A 117 34.30 4.79 1.80
C ILE A 117 35.18 5.98 1.41
N TYR A 118 34.58 7.10 0.99
CA TYR A 118 35.31 8.32 0.64
C TYR A 118 36.18 8.83 1.82
N ARG A 119 35.62 8.90 3.04
CA ARG A 119 36.37 9.29 4.24
C ARG A 119 37.46 8.28 4.62
N TYR A 120 37.30 7.01 4.30
CA TYR A 120 38.35 6.01 4.51
C TYR A 120 39.48 6.21 3.51
N MET A 121 39.16 6.38 2.23
CA MET A 121 40.13 6.68 1.17
C MET A 121 40.95 7.93 1.49
N GLN A 122 40.31 9.02 1.92
CA GLN A 122 41.01 10.24 2.31
C GLN A 122 42.02 10.01 3.45
N ARG A 123 41.67 9.19 4.44
CA ARG A 123 42.59 8.83 5.55
C ARG A 123 43.75 7.96 5.10
N CYS A 124 43.54 7.04 4.15
CA CYS A 124 44.62 6.24 3.58
C CYS A 124 45.63 7.14 2.84
N ILE A 125 45.13 8.10 2.04
CA ILE A 125 45.97 9.07 1.33
C ILE A 125 46.78 9.94 2.31
N GLU A 126 46.14 10.47 3.36
CA GLU A 126 46.81 11.29 4.38
C GLU A 126 47.90 10.52 5.15
N ARG A 127 47.78 9.19 5.25
CA ARG A 127 48.74 8.32 5.94
C ARG A 127 49.78 7.66 5.02
N GLY A 128 49.61 7.77 3.70
CA GLY A 128 50.42 7.03 2.74
C GLY A 128 50.21 5.51 2.80
N GLU A 129 49.04 5.05 3.24
CA GLU A 129 48.66 3.63 3.29
C GLU A 129 47.91 3.21 2.02
N ASP A 130 48.09 1.95 1.59
CA ASP A 130 47.35 1.38 0.47
C ASP A 130 45.85 1.24 0.77
N PHE A 131 45.02 1.52 -0.23
CA PHE A 131 43.58 1.44 -0.09
C PHE A 131 43.09 -0.01 -0.13
N ASN A 132 42.61 -0.51 1.01
CA ASN A 132 41.99 -1.83 1.10
C ASN A 132 40.46 -1.74 1.02
N ILE A 133 39.88 -2.26 -0.06
CA ILE A 133 38.42 -2.28 -0.31
C ILE A 133 37.66 -3.02 0.79
N VAL A 134 38.19 -4.16 1.26
CA VAL A 134 37.51 -5.01 2.25
C VAL A 134 37.35 -4.27 3.59
N SER A 135 38.38 -3.51 3.97
CA SER A 135 38.36 -2.67 5.18
C SER A 135 37.49 -1.42 5.01
N ALA A 136 37.36 -0.91 3.78
CA ALA A 136 36.57 0.26 3.46
C ALA A 136 35.06 -0.02 3.50
N VAL A 137 34.63 -1.16 2.93
CA VAL A 137 33.23 -1.49 2.73
C VAL A 137 32.66 -2.20 3.96
N LYS A 138 31.93 -1.46 4.80
CA LYS A 138 31.24 -2.01 5.96
C LYS A 138 29.84 -2.50 5.60
N SER A 139 29.68 -3.82 5.45
CA SER A 139 28.39 -4.48 5.16
C SER A 139 27.31 -4.18 6.22
N THR A 140 27.72 -4.00 7.48
CA THR A 140 26.82 -3.71 8.61
C THR A 140 26.01 -2.42 8.43
N THR A 141 26.51 -1.44 7.68
CA THR A 141 25.80 -0.17 7.46
C THR A 141 24.45 -0.37 6.78
N ILE A 142 24.39 -1.22 5.75
CA ILE A 142 23.14 -1.49 5.02
C ILE A 142 22.32 -2.53 5.77
N THR A 143 22.92 -3.67 6.15
CA THR A 143 22.20 -4.79 6.78
C THR A 143 21.52 -4.36 8.08
N SER A 144 22.26 -3.72 8.99
CA SER A 144 21.69 -3.26 10.27
C SER A 144 20.75 -2.06 10.08
N GLY A 145 21.01 -1.20 9.09
CA GLY A 145 20.15 -0.07 8.76
C GLY A 145 18.77 -0.49 8.27
N LEU A 146 18.70 -1.45 7.34
CA LEU A 146 17.46 -2.03 6.85
C LEU A 146 16.71 -2.79 7.94
N LYS A 147 17.41 -3.68 8.67
CA LYS A 147 16.80 -4.46 9.77
C LYS A 147 16.17 -3.55 10.82
N TYR A 148 16.88 -2.50 11.24
CA TYR A 148 16.37 -1.54 12.21
C TYR A 148 15.14 -0.78 11.71
N SER A 149 15.19 -0.25 10.49
CA SER A 149 14.10 0.57 9.94
C SER A 149 12.82 -0.23 9.74
N LEU A 150 12.95 -1.49 9.28
CA LEU A 150 11.82 -2.41 9.12
C LEU A 150 11.27 -2.90 10.46
N ALA A 151 12.13 -3.19 11.45
CA ALA A 151 11.69 -3.67 12.76
C ALA A 151 11.01 -2.58 13.60
N THR A 152 11.51 -1.35 13.55
CA THR A 152 10.97 -0.22 14.34
C THR A 152 9.86 0.55 13.63
N GLY A 153 9.80 0.45 12.29
CA GLY A 153 8.89 1.26 11.48
C GLY A 153 9.30 2.73 11.38
N ASN A 154 10.54 3.08 11.75
CA ASN A 154 11.11 4.42 11.60
C ASN A 154 11.97 4.48 10.34
N TRP A 155 11.48 5.21 9.35
CA TRP A 155 12.16 5.37 8.06
C TRP A 155 12.99 6.66 8.08
N GLY A 156 14.29 6.55 8.42
CA GLY A 156 15.20 7.70 8.50
C GLY A 156 16.55 7.38 9.14
N GLU A 157 17.40 8.42 9.31
CA GLU A 157 18.66 8.27 10.04
C GLU A 157 18.41 8.04 11.54
N GLN A 158 18.96 6.95 12.07
CA GLN A 158 18.83 6.51 13.46
C GLN A 158 19.14 7.60 14.51
N LYS A 159 19.97 8.59 14.17
CA LYS A 159 20.40 9.67 15.07
C LYS A 159 19.43 10.86 15.13
N LYS A 160 18.47 10.96 14.20
CA LYS A 160 17.49 12.07 14.11
C LYS A 160 16.07 11.51 13.97
N ALA A 161 15.56 10.93 15.05
CA ALA A 161 14.23 10.30 15.09
C ALA A 161 13.05 11.25 14.81
N MET A 162 13.21 12.56 15.10
CA MET A 162 12.16 13.58 15.03
C MET A 162 11.59 13.87 13.63
N SER A 163 12.28 13.47 12.55
CA SER A 163 11.82 13.69 11.17
C SER A 163 11.54 12.39 10.40
N SER A 164 11.48 11.25 11.09
CA SER A 164 11.27 9.95 10.45
C SER A 164 9.78 9.68 10.21
N LYS A 165 9.44 9.11 9.04
CA LYS A 165 8.07 8.62 8.78
C LYS A 165 7.84 7.39 9.67
N ALA A 166 7.10 7.57 10.76
CA ALA A 166 6.73 6.50 11.68
C ALA A 166 5.47 5.76 11.22
N GLY A 167 5.37 4.47 11.55
CA GLY A 167 4.14 3.68 11.37
C GLY A 167 3.92 3.09 9.97
N VAL A 168 4.95 3.15 9.12
CA VAL A 168 4.97 2.49 7.79
C VAL A 168 5.13 0.98 7.92
N SER A 169 6.03 0.51 8.79
CA SER A 169 6.14 -0.91 9.13
C SER A 169 5.30 -1.23 10.36
N GLN A 170 4.55 -2.32 10.30
CA GLN A 170 3.68 -2.78 11.38
C GLN A 170 3.76 -4.31 11.46
N VAL A 171 3.55 -4.86 12.67
CA VAL A 171 3.41 -6.30 12.84
C VAL A 171 2.11 -6.76 12.18
N LEU A 172 2.19 -7.82 11.38
CA LEU A 172 1.03 -8.39 10.70
C LEU A 172 -0.02 -8.85 11.73
N ASN A 173 -1.26 -8.40 11.55
CA ASN A 173 -2.36 -8.79 12.42
C ASN A 173 -2.99 -10.13 12.02
N ARG A 174 -2.78 -11.17 12.83
CA ARG A 174 -3.13 -12.57 12.53
C ARG A 174 -4.19 -13.17 13.47
N TYR A 175 -5.27 -12.43 13.76
CA TYR A 175 -6.42 -13.00 14.50
C TYR A 175 -7.25 -13.94 13.62
N THR A 176 -7.52 -13.56 12.38
CA THR A 176 -8.27 -14.35 11.40
C THR A 176 -7.62 -14.29 10.03
N TYR A 177 -8.01 -15.19 9.12
CA TYR A 177 -7.53 -15.15 7.75
C TYR A 177 -7.89 -13.81 7.08
N SER A 178 -9.15 -13.36 7.21
CA SER A 178 -9.60 -12.08 6.66
C SER A 178 -8.90 -10.87 7.29
N SER A 179 -8.53 -10.91 8.58
CA SER A 179 -7.78 -9.82 9.22
C SER A 179 -6.39 -9.65 8.61
N THR A 180 -5.73 -10.75 8.23
CA THR A 180 -4.42 -10.70 7.58
C THR A 180 -4.50 -10.05 6.20
N LEU A 181 -5.47 -10.45 5.38
CA LEU A 181 -5.71 -9.88 4.05
C LEU A 181 -6.08 -8.39 4.12
N SER A 182 -6.95 -8.02 5.05
CA SER A 182 -7.29 -6.63 5.33
C SER A 182 -6.08 -5.80 5.76
N HIS A 183 -5.17 -6.38 6.56
CA HIS A 183 -3.95 -5.67 6.99
C HIS A 183 -3.01 -5.37 5.81
N LEU A 184 -2.90 -6.29 4.83
CA LEU A 184 -2.09 -6.10 3.63
C LEU A 184 -2.66 -5.03 2.68
N ARG A 185 -3.99 -4.87 2.64
CA ARG A 185 -4.68 -3.88 1.77
C ARG A 185 -4.82 -2.50 2.40
N ARG A 186 -4.22 -2.29 3.57
CA ARG A 186 -4.34 -1.05 4.34
C ARG A 186 -3.46 0.05 3.79
N THR A 187 -4.01 1.26 3.70
CA THR A 187 -3.26 2.49 3.41
C THR A 187 -3.37 3.45 4.58
N ASN A 188 -2.30 4.21 4.82
CA ASN A 188 -2.22 5.16 5.93
C ASN A 188 -1.85 6.54 5.40
N THR A 189 -2.65 7.54 5.77
CA THR A 189 -2.37 8.93 5.43
C THR A 189 -1.33 9.50 6.42
N PRO A 190 -0.25 10.14 5.98
CA PRO A 190 0.87 10.58 6.85
C PRO A 190 0.55 11.82 7.70
N ILE A 191 -0.71 12.03 8.08
CA ILE A 191 -1.18 13.18 8.85
C ILE A 191 -1.21 12.81 10.34
N GLY A 192 -0.80 13.76 11.19
CA GLY A 192 -0.87 13.62 12.64
C GLY A 192 -2.30 13.31 13.09
N ARG A 193 -2.44 12.33 14.00
CA ARG A 193 -3.75 11.84 14.46
C ARG A 193 -4.49 12.80 15.40
N ASP A 194 -3.80 13.86 15.84
CA ASP A 194 -4.32 14.83 16.81
C ASP A 194 -5.36 15.80 16.21
N GLY A 195 -5.39 15.94 14.88
CA GLY A 195 -6.33 16.81 14.18
C GLY A 195 -7.73 16.19 14.06
N LYS A 196 -8.75 16.83 14.65
CA LYS A 196 -10.18 16.52 14.49
C LYS A 196 -10.82 17.19 13.25
N LEU A 197 -10.06 17.41 12.19
CA LEU A 197 -10.57 18.04 10.97
C LEU A 197 -11.37 17.04 10.14
N ALA A 198 -12.51 17.48 9.60
CA ALA A 198 -13.36 16.65 8.74
C ALA A 198 -12.68 16.30 7.40
N LYS A 199 -12.04 17.27 6.76
CA LYS A 199 -11.16 17.04 5.60
C LYS A 199 -9.75 16.79 6.12
N PRO A 200 -9.06 15.68 5.77
CA PRO A 200 -9.32 14.75 4.66
C PRO A 200 -9.98 13.41 5.07
N ARG A 201 -10.64 13.35 6.24
CA ARG A 201 -11.22 12.10 6.79
C ARG A 201 -12.55 11.72 6.12
N GLN A 202 -13.28 12.70 5.61
CA GLN A 202 -14.56 12.49 4.95
C GLN A 202 -14.40 11.62 3.70
N LEU A 203 -15.38 10.75 3.45
CA LEU A 203 -15.44 9.98 2.22
C LEU A 203 -15.66 10.94 1.05
N HIS A 204 -14.73 10.96 0.12
CA HIS A 204 -14.78 11.70 -1.15
C HIS A 204 -15.41 10.84 -2.25
N ASN A 205 -16.06 11.44 -3.25
CA ASN A 205 -16.68 10.71 -4.37
C ASN A 205 -15.64 9.94 -5.21
N THR A 206 -14.45 10.52 -5.42
CA THR A 206 -13.34 9.87 -6.17
C THR A 206 -12.69 8.69 -5.43
N HIS A 207 -13.20 8.32 -4.26
CA HIS A 207 -12.89 7.05 -3.61
C HIS A 207 -13.68 5.88 -4.19
N TRP A 208 -14.80 6.15 -4.87
CA TRP A 208 -15.73 5.14 -5.35
C TRP A 208 -14.96 4.06 -6.09
N GLY A 209 -15.04 2.84 -5.58
CA GLY A 209 -14.42 1.65 -6.12
C GLY A 209 -12.87 1.56 -6.03
N LEU A 210 -12.15 2.59 -5.58
CA LEU A 210 -10.69 2.50 -5.35
C LEU A 210 -10.42 2.09 -3.91
N VAL A 211 -11.24 2.59 -2.99
CA VAL A 211 -11.15 2.26 -1.57
C VAL A 211 -12.52 1.87 -1.05
N CYS A 212 -12.52 0.98 -0.07
CA CYS A 212 -13.76 0.56 0.55
C CYS A 212 -14.39 1.72 1.34
N PRO A 213 -15.69 2.01 1.12
CA PRO A 213 -16.37 3.09 1.83
C PRO A 213 -16.62 2.77 3.31
N ALA A 214 -16.73 1.50 3.67
CA ALA A 214 -17.09 1.06 5.02
C ALA A 214 -15.89 0.66 5.89
N GLU A 215 -14.76 0.27 5.28
CA GLU A 215 -13.66 -0.33 6.02
C GLU A 215 -12.65 0.71 6.53
N THR A 216 -13.00 1.39 7.62
CA THR A 216 -12.14 2.34 8.33
C THR A 216 -12.22 2.12 9.85
N PRO A 217 -11.13 2.31 10.62
CA PRO A 217 -11.19 2.17 12.08
C PRO A 217 -11.98 3.32 12.73
N GLU A 218 -12.57 3.02 13.88
CA GLU A 218 -13.23 4.03 14.70
C GLU A 218 -12.24 4.97 15.39
N GLY A 219 -12.69 6.19 15.74
CA GLY A 219 -11.95 7.13 16.55
C GLY A 219 -10.88 7.92 15.79
N GLN A 220 -9.70 8.08 16.39
CA GLN A 220 -8.67 9.01 15.92
C GLN A 220 -8.10 8.68 14.53
N ALA A 221 -8.23 7.45 14.06
CA ALA A 221 -7.76 7.02 12.74
C ALA A 221 -8.86 6.98 11.66
N CYS A 222 -10.10 7.34 12.01
CA CYS A 222 -11.24 7.35 11.10
C CYS A 222 -10.95 8.21 9.86
N GLY A 223 -11.10 7.60 8.67
CA GLY A 223 -10.85 8.24 7.38
C GLY A 223 -9.38 8.40 6.98
N LEU A 224 -8.44 8.28 7.92
CA LEU A 224 -6.99 8.35 7.67
C LEU A 224 -6.42 7.00 7.26
N VAL A 225 -6.95 5.94 7.87
CA VAL A 225 -6.68 4.55 7.50
C VAL A 225 -7.79 4.08 6.58
N LYS A 226 -7.43 3.75 5.35
CA LYS A 226 -8.34 3.24 4.32
C LYS A 226 -7.91 1.84 3.92
N ASN A 227 -8.80 1.10 3.29
CA ASN A 227 -8.49 -0.22 2.72
C ASN A 227 -8.87 -0.19 1.25
N LEU A 228 -8.01 -0.75 0.41
CA LEU A 228 -8.27 -0.87 -1.03
C LEU A 228 -9.51 -1.73 -1.28
N SER A 229 -10.22 -1.47 -2.38
CA SER A 229 -11.30 -2.35 -2.83
C SER A 229 -10.76 -3.71 -3.32
N LEU A 230 -11.65 -4.65 -3.62
CA LEU A 230 -11.26 -5.99 -4.09
C LEU A 230 -10.50 -5.97 -5.43
N MET A 231 -10.98 -5.19 -6.41
CA MET A 231 -10.40 -5.13 -7.77
C MET A 231 -9.38 -4.02 -7.96
N THR A 232 -9.09 -3.25 -6.92
CA THR A 232 -8.12 -2.16 -7.01
C THR A 232 -6.70 -2.68 -7.17
N CYS A 233 -6.03 -2.12 -8.18
CA CYS A 233 -4.62 -2.32 -8.47
C CYS A 233 -3.87 -0.99 -8.33
N ILE A 234 -2.55 -1.09 -8.19
CA ILE A 234 -1.67 0.07 -7.98
C ILE A 234 -0.54 0.00 -9.00
N SER A 235 -0.34 1.11 -9.71
CA SER A 235 0.69 1.28 -10.73
C SER A 235 2.09 1.01 -10.15
N VAL A 236 2.84 0.15 -10.82
CA VAL A 236 4.27 -0.06 -10.52
C VAL A 236 5.16 0.93 -11.26
N GLY A 237 4.62 1.56 -12.31
CA GLY A 237 5.27 2.57 -13.13
C GLY A 237 5.92 1.95 -14.36
N SER A 238 5.91 2.71 -15.46
CA SER A 238 6.49 2.32 -16.74
C SER A 238 7.47 3.37 -17.27
N ALA A 239 8.40 2.93 -18.12
CA ALA A 239 9.34 3.83 -18.77
C ALA A 239 8.59 4.86 -19.63
N SER A 240 8.96 6.13 -19.49
CA SER A 240 8.37 7.23 -20.25
C SER A 240 9.02 7.45 -21.62
N GLU A 241 10.25 6.98 -21.81
CA GLU A 241 11.04 7.20 -23.03
C GLU A 241 10.34 6.67 -24.31
N PRO A 242 9.76 5.45 -24.33
CA PRO A 242 9.06 4.96 -25.53
C PRO A 242 7.86 5.82 -25.90
N ILE A 243 7.17 6.39 -24.90
CA ILE A 243 6.03 7.27 -25.14
C ILE A 243 6.49 8.61 -25.71
N THR A 244 7.58 9.18 -25.19
CA THR A 244 8.15 10.41 -25.75
C THR A 244 8.49 10.24 -27.22
N TYR A 245 9.19 9.14 -27.57
CA TYR A 245 9.56 8.81 -28.95
C TYR A 245 8.32 8.70 -29.86
N LEU A 246 7.31 7.96 -29.40
CA LEU A 246 6.05 7.81 -30.13
C LEU A 246 5.35 9.15 -30.35
N LEU A 247 5.30 10.02 -29.33
CA LEU A 247 4.68 11.33 -29.47
C LEU A 247 5.42 12.21 -30.49
N GLU A 248 6.76 12.18 -30.48
CA GLU A 248 7.59 12.91 -31.44
C GLU A 248 7.35 12.43 -32.88
N GLU A 249 7.31 11.11 -33.11
CA GLU A 249 7.03 10.53 -34.43
C GLU A 249 5.62 10.87 -34.96
N TRP A 250 4.64 10.95 -34.06
CA TRP A 250 3.25 11.28 -34.42
C TRP A 250 3.01 12.77 -34.71
N GLY A 251 4.06 13.59 -34.73
CA GLY A 251 3.97 14.99 -35.14
C GLY A 251 3.71 15.95 -33.98
N LEU A 252 4.18 15.63 -32.77
CA LEU A 252 4.22 16.57 -31.67
C LEU A 252 5.15 17.75 -31.99
N GLU A 253 4.61 18.97 -31.94
CA GLU A 253 5.41 20.19 -32.15
C GLU A 253 6.16 20.55 -30.85
N PRO A 254 7.51 20.68 -30.89
CA PRO A 254 8.29 21.00 -29.70
C PRO A 254 8.03 22.44 -29.23
N LEU A 255 8.19 22.69 -27.92
CA LEU A 255 7.95 24.02 -27.34
C LEU A 255 8.91 25.10 -27.87
N SER A 256 10.09 24.73 -28.37
CA SER A 256 11.07 25.67 -28.94
C SER A 256 10.50 26.43 -30.14
N ASP A 257 9.67 25.75 -30.92
CA ASP A 257 9.19 26.22 -32.23
C ASP A 257 7.75 26.73 -32.13
N TYR A 258 7.19 26.75 -30.92
CA TYR A 258 5.83 27.14 -30.65
C TYR A 258 5.69 28.68 -30.57
N ASP A 259 4.88 29.25 -31.46
CA ASP A 259 4.35 30.61 -31.32
C ASP A 259 2.92 30.58 -30.75
N PRO A 260 2.69 31.11 -29.53
CA PRO A 260 1.38 31.21 -28.91
C PRO A 260 0.34 32.03 -29.71
N HIS A 261 0.77 32.96 -30.56
CA HIS A 261 -0.15 33.82 -31.31
C HIS A 261 -0.76 33.11 -32.52
N ASP A 262 0.03 32.26 -33.18
CA ASP A 262 -0.37 31.53 -34.38
C ASP A 262 -1.14 30.25 -34.03
N HIS A 263 -0.83 29.62 -32.90
CA HIS A 263 -1.35 28.29 -32.52
C HIS A 263 -2.38 28.34 -31.37
N LYS A 264 -3.30 29.30 -31.39
CA LYS A 264 -4.33 29.50 -30.33
C LYS A 264 -5.21 28.28 -30.03
N HIS A 265 -5.35 27.36 -30.99
CA HIS A 265 -6.19 26.18 -30.89
C HIS A 265 -5.43 24.87 -30.66
N ALA A 266 -4.09 24.91 -30.62
CA ALA A 266 -3.30 23.72 -30.37
C ALA A 266 -3.53 23.19 -28.94
N THR A 267 -3.59 21.86 -28.82
CA THR A 267 -3.76 21.17 -27.54
C THR A 267 -2.41 20.91 -26.92
N ARG A 268 -2.28 21.20 -25.63
CA ARG A 268 -1.03 21.04 -24.89
C ARG A 268 -0.90 19.58 -24.43
N VAL A 269 0.24 18.97 -24.70
CA VAL A 269 0.51 17.57 -24.33
C VAL A 269 1.48 17.53 -23.15
N PHE A 270 1.06 16.87 -22.07
CA PHE A 270 1.82 16.70 -20.85
C PHE A 270 2.15 15.23 -20.62
N LEU A 271 3.41 14.93 -20.29
CA LEU A 271 3.86 13.61 -19.89
C LEU A 271 4.44 13.70 -18.47
N ASN A 272 3.82 13.01 -17.51
CA ASN A 272 4.19 13.06 -16.09
C ASN A 272 4.29 14.50 -15.53
N GLY A 273 3.46 15.42 -16.05
CA GLY A 273 3.46 16.83 -15.70
C GLY A 273 4.46 17.70 -16.46
N ASN A 274 5.40 17.12 -17.22
CA ASN A 274 6.25 17.86 -18.14
C ASN A 274 5.47 18.26 -19.39
N TRP A 275 5.48 19.53 -19.78
CA TRP A 275 4.88 19.99 -21.03
C TRP A 275 5.86 19.67 -22.16
N VAL A 276 5.59 18.61 -22.92
CA VAL A 276 6.51 18.08 -23.94
C VAL A 276 6.34 18.80 -25.27
N GLY A 277 5.10 19.15 -25.62
CA GLY A 277 4.80 19.78 -26.90
C GLY A 277 3.34 20.13 -27.06
N ASN A 278 3.00 20.55 -28.27
CA ASN A 278 1.64 20.85 -28.68
C ASN A 278 1.24 20.00 -29.88
N HIS A 279 -0.05 19.71 -30.00
CA HIS A 279 -0.57 18.93 -31.10
C HIS A 279 -1.81 19.63 -31.70
N ARG A 280 -1.90 19.64 -33.04
CA ARG A 280 -2.99 20.31 -33.76
C ARG A 280 -4.27 19.48 -33.79
N ASP A 281 -4.13 18.17 -33.94
CA ASP A 281 -5.26 17.22 -33.94
C ASP A 281 -5.18 16.24 -32.76
N PRO A 282 -5.61 16.63 -31.56
CA PRO A 282 -5.56 15.74 -30.39
C PRO A 282 -6.55 14.59 -30.47
N ALA A 283 -7.56 14.64 -31.35
CA ALA A 283 -8.58 13.59 -31.41
C ALA A 283 -7.98 12.29 -31.95
N LEU A 284 -7.27 12.40 -33.08
CA LEU A 284 -6.57 11.27 -33.68
C LEU A 284 -5.48 10.72 -32.76
N LEU A 285 -4.67 11.60 -32.16
CA LEU A 285 -3.60 11.20 -31.25
C LEU A 285 -4.12 10.38 -30.07
N VAL A 286 -5.21 10.83 -29.43
CA VAL A 286 -5.79 10.12 -28.27
C VAL A 286 -6.34 8.77 -28.68
N GLU A 287 -7.03 8.69 -29.82
CA GLU A 287 -7.58 7.42 -30.30
C GLU A 287 -6.48 6.40 -30.59
N THR A 288 -5.42 6.82 -31.31
CA THR A 288 -4.25 5.97 -31.55
C THR A 288 -3.61 5.50 -30.24
N MET A 289 -3.38 6.41 -29.28
CA MET A 289 -2.77 6.05 -28.00
C MET A 289 -3.63 5.05 -27.20
N ARG A 290 -4.96 5.18 -27.25
CA ARG A 290 -5.88 4.22 -26.64
C ARG A 290 -5.85 2.87 -27.33
N GLN A 291 -5.79 2.83 -28.66
CA GLN A 291 -5.65 1.58 -29.41
C GLN A 291 -4.33 0.87 -29.09
N LEU A 292 -3.23 1.62 -29.00
CA LEU A 292 -1.91 1.10 -28.59
C LEU A 292 -1.88 0.62 -27.12
N ARG A 293 -2.76 1.13 -26.27
CA ARG A 293 -2.94 0.59 -24.91
C ARG A 293 -3.75 -0.71 -24.93
N ARG A 294 -4.81 -0.76 -25.75
CA ARG A 294 -5.74 -1.91 -25.84
C ARG A 294 -5.13 -3.13 -26.52
N ASN A 295 -4.25 -2.93 -27.49
CA ASN A 295 -3.53 -4.02 -28.15
C ASN A 295 -2.30 -4.52 -27.34
N GLY A 296 -1.98 -3.87 -26.21
CA GLY A 296 -0.87 -4.22 -25.34
C GLY A 296 0.50 -3.68 -25.75
N THR A 297 0.62 -2.84 -26.80
CA THR A 297 1.90 -2.21 -27.18
C THR A 297 2.40 -1.25 -26.09
N ILE A 298 1.48 -0.47 -25.51
CA ILE A 298 1.74 0.38 -24.36
C ILE A 298 1.23 -0.33 -23.10
N SER A 299 1.96 -0.21 -22.00
CA SER A 299 1.54 -0.77 -20.71
C SER A 299 0.11 -0.34 -20.36
N PRO A 300 -0.79 -1.28 -19.98
CA PRO A 300 -2.14 -0.96 -19.54
C PRO A 300 -2.18 -0.03 -18.33
N GLU A 301 -1.08 0.11 -17.59
CA GLU A 301 -0.98 1.05 -16.47
C GLU A 301 -0.92 2.51 -16.91
N VAL A 302 -0.58 2.82 -18.15
CA VAL A 302 -0.44 4.22 -18.61
C VAL A 302 -1.80 4.88 -18.66
N SER A 303 -1.93 6.03 -18.00
CA SER A 303 -3.17 6.81 -17.96
C SER A 303 -3.19 7.87 -19.05
N LEU A 304 -4.33 7.99 -19.73
CA LEU A 304 -4.54 8.86 -20.88
C LEU A 304 -5.78 9.75 -20.64
N ILE A 305 -5.56 11.03 -20.36
CA ILE A 305 -6.64 11.96 -19.99
C ILE A 305 -6.70 13.11 -20.99
N ARG A 306 -7.83 13.23 -21.69
CA ARG A 306 -8.11 14.33 -22.62
C ARG A 306 -9.09 15.32 -22.01
N ASP A 307 -8.58 16.45 -21.53
CA ASP A 307 -9.39 17.57 -21.08
C ASP A 307 -9.73 18.46 -22.28
N ILE A 308 -10.95 18.31 -22.80
CA ILE A 308 -11.44 19.05 -23.97
C ILE A 308 -11.61 20.53 -23.65
N ARG A 309 -12.07 20.87 -22.43
CA ARG A 309 -12.37 22.24 -22.03
C ARG A 309 -11.09 23.05 -21.86
N GLU A 310 -10.10 22.48 -21.21
CA GLU A 310 -8.80 23.12 -21.02
C GLU A 310 -7.87 22.96 -22.22
N ARG A 311 -8.19 22.08 -23.18
CA ARG A 311 -7.32 21.72 -24.33
C ARG A 311 -5.98 21.19 -23.84
N GLU A 312 -6.05 20.16 -23.01
CA GLU A 312 -4.89 19.47 -22.47
C GLU A 312 -5.03 17.97 -22.69
N PHE A 313 -3.95 17.34 -23.12
CA PHE A 313 -3.80 15.89 -23.12
C PHE A 313 -2.72 15.52 -22.11
N LYS A 314 -3.08 14.76 -21.08
CA LYS A 314 -2.18 14.39 -19.97
C LYS A 314 -1.96 12.90 -20.00
N ILE A 315 -0.70 12.51 -19.99
CA ILE A 315 -0.25 11.13 -19.95
C ILE A 315 0.52 10.92 -18.66
N PHE A 316 0.16 9.88 -17.90
CA PHE A 316 0.86 9.49 -16.69
C PHE A 316 1.39 8.06 -16.79
N THR A 317 2.69 7.90 -16.58
CA THR A 317 3.40 6.61 -16.49
C THR A 317 3.98 6.38 -15.10
N ASP A 318 3.70 7.28 -14.15
CA ASP A 318 4.24 7.23 -12.80
C ASP A 318 3.65 6.07 -11.98
N ALA A 319 4.42 5.65 -10.97
CA ALA A 319 4.04 4.63 -10.01
C ALA A 319 3.12 5.18 -8.91
N GLY A 320 2.35 4.31 -8.26
CA GLY A 320 1.50 4.65 -7.12
C GLY A 320 0.14 5.22 -7.48
N ARG A 321 -0.21 5.30 -8.78
CA ARG A 321 -1.60 5.52 -9.21
C ARG A 321 -2.47 4.34 -8.81
N VAL A 322 -3.72 4.62 -8.52
CA VAL A 322 -4.71 3.61 -8.12
C VAL A 322 -5.72 3.51 -9.22
N TYR A 323 -5.93 2.31 -9.73
CA TYR A 323 -6.82 2.07 -10.86
C TYR A 323 -7.73 0.87 -10.61
N ARG A 324 -8.83 0.82 -11.36
CA ARG A 324 -9.79 -0.27 -11.38
C ARG A 324 -9.92 -0.81 -12.81
N PRO A 325 -10.13 -2.12 -12.99
CA PRO A 325 -10.54 -2.63 -14.28
C PRO A 325 -12.04 -2.43 -14.52
N LEU A 326 -12.42 -2.10 -15.75
CA LEU A 326 -13.80 -2.00 -16.23
C LEU A 326 -13.94 -2.69 -17.58
N PHE A 327 -15.18 -3.07 -17.94
CA PHE A 327 -15.47 -3.53 -19.30
C PHE A 327 -15.53 -2.35 -20.26
N ILE A 328 -14.99 -2.54 -21.46
CA ILE A 328 -15.08 -1.55 -22.54
C ILE A 328 -16.43 -1.70 -23.25
N VAL A 329 -17.09 -0.56 -23.51
CA VAL A 329 -18.26 -0.48 -24.38
C VAL A 329 -17.79 -0.20 -25.80
N ASP A 330 -18.34 -0.93 -26.77
CA ASP A 330 -18.03 -0.76 -28.18
C ASP A 330 -18.76 0.49 -28.72
N ASP A 331 -18.00 1.54 -29.03
CA ASP A 331 -18.52 2.78 -29.63
C ASP A 331 -18.14 2.92 -31.12
N SER A 332 -17.56 1.87 -31.73
CA SER A 332 -17.18 1.93 -33.14
C SER A 332 -18.43 2.10 -34.00
N PRO A 333 -18.50 3.13 -34.88
CA PRO A 333 -19.68 3.40 -35.69
C PRO A 333 -19.98 2.28 -36.68
N ASP A 334 -18.97 1.51 -37.06
CA ASP A 334 -19.04 0.40 -38.01
C ASP A 334 -19.35 -0.95 -37.36
N SER A 335 -19.38 -1.02 -36.01
CA SER A 335 -19.66 -2.27 -35.29
C SER A 335 -21.15 -2.54 -35.20
N GLU A 336 -21.55 -3.79 -35.47
CA GLU A 336 -22.94 -4.23 -35.30
C GLU A 336 -23.38 -4.22 -33.82
N ASN A 337 -22.42 -4.32 -32.89
CA ASN A 337 -22.66 -4.33 -31.44
C ASN A 337 -22.44 -2.95 -30.79
N LYS A 338 -22.57 -1.86 -31.56
CA LYS A 338 -22.41 -0.51 -31.05
C LYS A 338 -23.31 -0.24 -29.84
N GLY A 339 -22.74 0.27 -28.76
CA GLY A 339 -23.39 0.50 -27.48
C GLY A 339 -23.41 -0.73 -26.56
N GLY A 340 -23.00 -1.91 -27.07
CA GLY A 340 -22.84 -3.14 -26.30
C GLY A 340 -21.44 -3.29 -25.70
N LEU A 341 -21.24 -4.37 -24.94
CA LEU A 341 -19.92 -4.71 -24.40
C LEU A 341 -19.04 -5.34 -25.48
N VAL A 342 -17.74 -5.04 -25.44
CA VAL A 342 -16.73 -5.74 -26.27
C VAL A 342 -16.58 -7.21 -25.85
N LEU A 343 -16.85 -7.52 -24.57
CA LEU A 343 -16.84 -8.88 -24.04
C LEU A 343 -18.01 -9.68 -24.59
N ASN A 344 -17.71 -10.82 -25.23
CA ASN A 344 -18.71 -11.70 -25.81
C ASN A 344 -18.96 -12.94 -24.95
N LYS A 345 -20.14 -13.56 -25.13
CA LYS A 345 -20.50 -14.81 -24.44
C LYS A 345 -19.55 -15.97 -24.76
N ASP A 346 -18.94 -15.95 -25.95
CA ASP A 346 -17.94 -16.95 -26.32
C ASP A 346 -16.67 -16.78 -25.48
N ASP A 347 -16.21 -15.56 -25.22
CA ASP A 347 -15.06 -15.32 -24.32
C ASP A 347 -15.33 -15.89 -22.93
N CYS A 348 -16.55 -15.72 -22.40
CA CYS A 348 -16.95 -16.33 -21.14
C CYS A 348 -16.90 -17.86 -21.18
N ARG A 349 -17.29 -18.50 -22.30
CA ARG A 349 -17.17 -19.97 -22.44
C ARG A 349 -15.73 -20.41 -22.46
N ARG A 350 -14.87 -19.73 -23.21
CA ARG A 350 -13.43 -20.03 -23.28
C ARG A 350 -12.76 -20.02 -21.91
N ILE A 351 -13.14 -19.05 -21.07
CA ILE A 351 -12.68 -18.96 -19.66
C ILE A 351 -13.22 -20.14 -18.83
N LEU A 352 -14.50 -20.48 -18.96
CA LEU A 352 -15.12 -21.58 -18.20
C LEU A 352 -14.58 -22.95 -18.62
N ASP A 353 -14.24 -23.11 -19.89
CA ASP A 353 -13.68 -24.34 -20.47
C ASP A 353 -12.16 -24.46 -20.24
N HIS A 354 -11.54 -23.45 -19.60
CA HIS A 354 -10.09 -23.36 -19.39
C HIS A 354 -9.29 -23.58 -20.68
N GLU A 355 -9.73 -22.96 -21.76
CA GLU A 355 -9.08 -23.10 -23.07
C GLU A 355 -7.64 -22.60 -23.01
N ILE A 356 -6.72 -23.35 -23.62
CA ILE A 356 -5.31 -22.96 -23.70
C ILE A 356 -5.11 -22.17 -25.00
N GLU A 357 -4.55 -20.98 -24.90
CA GLU A 357 -4.12 -20.17 -26.04
C GLU A 357 -2.62 -20.33 -26.30
N GLU A 358 -2.26 -20.41 -27.58
CA GLU A 358 -0.89 -20.40 -28.06
C GLU A 358 -0.50 -18.97 -28.44
N ILE A 359 0.49 -18.41 -27.75
CA ILE A 359 1.02 -17.08 -28.04
C ILE A 359 2.25 -17.24 -28.93
N PRO A 360 2.26 -16.66 -30.14
CA PRO A 360 3.46 -16.61 -30.96
C PRO A 360 4.58 -15.88 -30.22
N GLN A 361 5.73 -16.52 -30.06
CA GLN A 361 6.96 -15.86 -29.60
C GLN A 361 7.71 -15.38 -30.83
N ASP A 362 7.27 -14.26 -31.39
CA ASP A 362 8.06 -13.59 -32.44
C ASP A 362 9.36 -13.07 -31.80
N ASP A 363 10.50 -13.34 -32.44
CA ASP A 363 11.86 -12.82 -32.13
C ASP A 363 12.69 -13.48 -31.02
N GLU A 364 12.29 -14.62 -30.44
CA GLU A 364 13.17 -15.40 -29.54
C GLU A 364 13.61 -16.73 -30.16
N PHE A 365 14.92 -16.87 -30.39
CA PHE A 365 15.57 -18.09 -30.86
C PHE A 365 16.25 -18.81 -29.70
N ASP A 366 16.25 -20.15 -29.71
CA ASP A 366 17.00 -20.94 -28.76
C ASP A 366 18.53 -20.77 -28.97
N GLU A 367 19.34 -21.37 -28.08
CA GLU A 367 20.81 -21.33 -28.21
C GLU A 367 21.33 -21.94 -29.54
N ASN A 368 20.48 -22.67 -30.28
CA ASN A 368 20.79 -23.31 -31.55
C ASN A 368 20.28 -22.53 -32.77
N GLY A 369 19.59 -21.40 -32.58
CA GLY A 369 19.03 -20.58 -33.66
C GLY A 369 17.67 -21.06 -34.20
N GLU A 370 16.97 -21.94 -33.50
CA GLU A 370 15.62 -22.39 -33.84
C GLU A 370 14.58 -21.51 -33.12
N PRO A 371 13.44 -21.18 -33.76
CA PRO A 371 12.37 -20.40 -33.12
C PRO A 371 11.80 -21.17 -31.92
N LEU A 372 11.66 -20.48 -30.78
CA LEU A 372 11.09 -21.08 -29.58
C LEU A 372 9.62 -21.51 -29.82
N PRO A 373 9.17 -22.60 -29.18
CA PRO A 373 7.79 -23.04 -29.27
C PRO A 373 6.85 -21.97 -28.70
N PRO A 374 5.62 -21.81 -29.25
CA PRO A 374 4.68 -20.80 -28.78
C PRO A 374 4.37 -21.01 -27.30
N LEU A 375 4.26 -19.90 -26.57
CA LEU A 375 3.94 -19.94 -25.15
C LEU A 375 2.47 -20.32 -24.99
N THR A 376 2.21 -21.46 -24.37
CA THR A 376 0.85 -21.87 -24.02
C THR A 376 0.44 -21.27 -22.68
N ARG A 377 -0.66 -20.52 -22.63
CA ARG A 377 -1.28 -20.08 -21.36
C ARG A 377 -2.78 -20.32 -21.37
N GLU A 378 -3.39 -20.46 -20.19
CA GLU A 378 -4.85 -20.53 -20.08
C GLU A 378 -5.45 -19.16 -20.46
N PHE A 379 -6.48 -19.18 -21.31
CA PHE A 379 -7.24 -17.99 -21.68
C PHE A 379 -7.92 -17.43 -20.43
N GLY A 380 -7.54 -16.21 -20.05
CA GLY A 380 -7.95 -15.65 -18.78
C GLY A 380 -7.92 -14.12 -18.76
N TRP A 381 -7.62 -13.57 -17.60
CA TRP A 381 -7.66 -12.13 -17.38
C TRP A 381 -6.70 -11.35 -18.28
N GLU A 382 -5.46 -11.82 -18.43
CA GLU A 382 -4.45 -11.18 -19.27
C GLU A 382 -4.87 -11.16 -20.74
N SER A 383 -5.48 -12.26 -21.22
CA SER A 383 -6.00 -12.40 -22.58
C SER A 383 -7.13 -11.40 -22.85
N LEU A 384 -8.02 -11.17 -21.88
CA LEU A 384 -9.08 -10.17 -21.99
C LEU A 384 -8.53 -8.73 -22.04
N VAL A 385 -7.46 -8.45 -21.31
CA VAL A 385 -6.79 -7.14 -21.35
C VAL A 385 -6.11 -6.95 -22.71
N SER A 386 -5.35 -7.93 -23.21
CA SER A 386 -4.69 -7.84 -24.52
C SER A 386 -5.66 -7.82 -25.71
N LYS A 387 -6.84 -8.41 -25.55
CA LYS A 387 -7.94 -8.31 -26.52
C LYS A 387 -8.56 -6.89 -26.53
N GLY A 388 -8.35 -6.09 -25.48
CA GLY A 388 -9.04 -4.82 -25.30
C GLY A 388 -10.50 -4.98 -24.87
N ALA A 389 -10.86 -6.06 -24.17
CA ALA A 389 -12.19 -6.21 -23.57
C ALA A 389 -12.29 -5.53 -22.20
N ILE A 390 -11.15 -5.37 -21.52
CA ILE A 390 -11.04 -4.76 -20.19
C ILE A 390 -10.01 -3.63 -20.25
N GLU A 391 -10.36 -2.47 -19.70
CA GLU A 391 -9.46 -1.31 -19.58
C GLU A 391 -9.30 -0.96 -18.09
N TYR A 392 -8.07 -0.65 -17.67
CA TYR A 392 -7.82 -0.14 -16.32
C TYR A 392 -7.99 1.37 -16.31
N LEU A 393 -8.87 1.89 -15.46
CA LEU A 393 -9.04 3.34 -15.30
C LEU A 393 -8.51 3.80 -13.96
N ASP A 394 -7.66 4.82 -13.98
CA ASP A 394 -7.32 5.56 -12.78
C ASP A 394 -8.36 6.64 -12.44
N ALA A 395 -8.26 7.19 -11.23
CA ALA A 395 -9.24 8.18 -10.74
C ALA A 395 -9.23 9.51 -11.52
N GLU A 396 -8.23 9.77 -12.36
CA GLU A 396 -8.18 10.97 -13.20
C GLU A 396 -8.80 10.71 -14.58
N GLU A 397 -8.61 9.52 -15.12
CA GLU A 397 -9.31 9.04 -16.33
C GLU A 397 -10.82 8.96 -16.09
N GLU A 398 -11.24 8.58 -14.88
CA GLU A 398 -12.64 8.54 -14.43
C GLU A 398 -13.40 9.86 -14.70
N GLU A 399 -12.73 11.02 -14.70
CA GLU A 399 -13.35 12.33 -14.97
C GLU A 399 -13.70 12.56 -16.45
N THR A 400 -13.19 11.73 -17.36
CA THR A 400 -13.42 11.84 -18.81
C THR A 400 -14.32 10.76 -19.39
N VAL A 401 -14.63 9.73 -18.60
CA VAL A 401 -15.39 8.56 -19.03
C VAL A 401 -16.81 8.58 -18.49
N LEU A 402 -17.68 7.77 -19.10
CA LEU A 402 -19.03 7.52 -18.60
C LEU A 402 -19.20 6.03 -18.37
N ILE A 403 -19.47 5.65 -17.12
CA ILE A 403 -19.50 4.26 -16.66
C ILE A 403 -20.95 3.83 -16.41
N ALA A 404 -21.40 2.78 -17.10
CA ALA A 404 -22.66 2.12 -16.81
C ALA A 404 -22.55 1.27 -15.53
N MET A 405 -23.58 1.28 -14.68
CA MET A 405 -23.58 0.54 -13.40
C MET A 405 -23.86 -0.96 -13.60
N SER A 406 -24.68 -1.30 -14.57
CA SER A 406 -24.99 -2.66 -14.95
C SER A 406 -25.08 -2.79 -16.48
N PRO A 407 -24.78 -3.98 -17.06
CA PRO A 407 -24.93 -4.20 -18.49
C PRO A 407 -26.35 -3.96 -19.02
N GLU A 408 -27.37 -4.10 -18.16
CA GLU A 408 -28.76 -3.79 -18.47
C GLU A 408 -28.98 -2.30 -18.76
N ASP A 409 -28.14 -1.42 -18.20
CA ASP A 409 -28.23 0.02 -18.40
C ASP A 409 -27.71 0.46 -19.78
N LEU A 410 -27.03 -0.44 -20.52
CA LEU A 410 -26.53 -0.21 -21.88
C LEU A 410 -27.60 -0.41 -22.96
N ILE A 411 -28.72 -1.03 -22.61
CA ILE A 411 -29.85 -1.27 -23.54
C ILE A 411 -30.46 0.09 -23.95
N PRO A 412 -30.88 0.29 -25.22
CA PRO A 412 -31.51 1.55 -25.65
C PRO A 412 -32.71 1.94 -24.80
N THR A 413 -32.89 3.25 -24.55
CA THR A 413 -33.91 3.80 -23.65
C THR A 413 -35.34 3.39 -24.02
N ASP A 414 -35.66 3.28 -25.31
CA ASP A 414 -36.97 2.85 -25.80
C ASP A 414 -37.30 1.40 -25.40
N GLU A 415 -36.29 0.54 -25.35
CA GLU A 415 -36.41 -0.85 -24.90
C GLU A 415 -36.40 -0.94 -23.38
N GLN A 416 -35.64 -0.08 -22.69
CA GLN A 416 -35.64 0.01 -21.23
C GLN A 416 -36.99 0.43 -20.66
N GLU A 417 -37.67 1.41 -21.26
CA GLU A 417 -39.00 1.85 -20.82
C GLU A 417 -40.04 0.73 -21.01
N GLN A 418 -40.00 0.03 -22.15
CA GLN A 418 -40.86 -1.12 -22.41
C GLN A 418 -40.56 -2.30 -21.47
N GLN A 419 -39.29 -2.53 -21.13
CA GLN A 419 -38.89 -3.59 -20.22
C GLN A 419 -39.24 -3.27 -18.77
N LYS A 420 -39.17 -1.99 -18.37
CA LYS A 420 -39.59 -1.52 -17.05
C LYS A 420 -41.10 -1.64 -16.84
N GLU A 421 -41.91 -1.41 -17.87
CA GLU A 421 -43.36 -1.66 -17.82
C GLU A 421 -43.71 -3.15 -17.71
N ARG A 422 -42.91 -4.02 -18.34
CA ARG A 422 -43.12 -5.49 -18.31
C ARG A 422 -42.63 -6.15 -17.01
N ASP A 423 -41.65 -5.56 -16.33
CA ASP A 423 -40.89 -6.19 -15.24
C ASP A 423 -41.02 -5.42 -13.90
N LEU A 424 -42.24 -4.88 -13.63
CA LEU A 424 -42.66 -4.25 -12.38
C LEU A 424 -42.74 -5.26 -11.22
N ASP A 425 -41.60 -5.82 -10.82
CA ASP A 425 -41.51 -6.61 -9.60
C ASP A 425 -41.37 -5.67 -8.38
N PRO A 426 -42.37 -5.59 -7.47
CA PRO A 426 -42.31 -4.73 -6.30
C PRO A 426 -41.20 -5.11 -5.29
N ALA A 427 -40.61 -6.31 -5.40
CA ALA A 427 -39.52 -6.76 -4.54
C ALA A 427 -38.13 -6.33 -5.04
N LYS A 428 -38.01 -5.81 -6.28
CA LYS A 428 -36.72 -5.35 -6.83
C LYS A 428 -36.35 -3.94 -6.31
N ARG A 429 -35.05 -3.66 -6.28
CA ARG A 429 -34.56 -2.30 -5.98
C ARG A 429 -35.01 -1.31 -7.05
N ILE A 430 -35.35 -0.10 -6.63
CA ILE A 430 -35.68 0.99 -7.55
C ILE A 430 -34.42 1.37 -8.33
N LYS A 431 -34.44 1.18 -9.65
CA LYS A 431 -33.42 1.67 -10.58
C LYS A 431 -33.85 3.02 -11.17
N SER A 432 -32.92 3.97 -11.21
CA SER A 432 -33.07 5.23 -11.96
C SER A 432 -32.97 4.95 -13.45
N VAL A 433 -33.81 5.62 -14.27
CA VAL A 433 -33.63 5.60 -15.73
C VAL A 433 -32.44 6.49 -16.06
N VAL A 434 -31.49 5.98 -16.84
CA VAL A 434 -30.31 6.73 -17.25
C VAL A 434 -30.44 7.05 -18.74
N ASN A 435 -30.67 8.33 -19.05
CA ASN A 435 -30.75 8.81 -20.43
C ASN A 435 -29.35 9.17 -20.93
N ALA A 436 -28.52 8.16 -21.14
CA ALA A 436 -27.19 8.33 -21.72
C ALA A 436 -27.00 7.38 -22.91
N HIS A 437 -26.69 7.94 -24.07
CA HIS A 437 -26.46 7.19 -25.31
C HIS A 437 -24.96 6.94 -25.60
N ALA A 438 -24.07 7.35 -24.70
CA ALA A 438 -22.62 7.39 -24.94
C ALA A 438 -21.83 6.87 -23.73
N PHE A 439 -22.18 5.70 -23.22
CA PHE A 439 -21.34 5.01 -22.24
C PHE A 439 -20.03 4.57 -22.88
N THR A 440 -18.93 4.77 -22.18
CA THR A 440 -17.60 4.34 -22.66
C THR A 440 -17.14 3.05 -21.99
N HIS A 441 -17.61 2.82 -20.76
CA HIS A 441 -17.27 1.64 -19.97
C HIS A 441 -18.49 1.14 -19.18
N CYS A 442 -18.38 -0.08 -18.67
CA CYS A 442 -19.34 -0.68 -17.76
C CYS A 442 -18.63 -1.25 -16.53
N GLU A 443 -19.23 -1.05 -15.37
CA GLU A 443 -18.81 -1.68 -14.12
C GLU A 443 -18.91 -3.20 -14.23
N ILE A 444 -17.88 -3.90 -13.72
CA ILE A 444 -17.82 -5.37 -13.77
C ILE A 444 -18.89 -5.93 -12.84
N HIS A 445 -18.88 -5.44 -11.60
CA HIS A 445 -19.95 -5.72 -10.64
C HIS A 445 -19.90 -4.71 -9.49
N PRO A 446 -21.01 -4.05 -9.12
CA PRO A 446 -21.01 -3.02 -8.07
C PRO A 446 -20.47 -3.48 -6.71
N SER A 447 -20.50 -4.78 -6.38
CA SER A 447 -19.94 -5.28 -5.11
C SER A 447 -18.42 -5.17 -5.01
N MET A 448 -17.72 -4.97 -6.13
CA MET A 448 -16.26 -4.89 -6.16
C MET A 448 -15.72 -3.62 -5.50
N ILE A 449 -16.59 -2.64 -5.22
CA ILE A 449 -16.29 -1.46 -4.38
C ILE A 449 -15.94 -1.81 -2.92
N LEU A 450 -16.38 -2.98 -2.44
CA LEU A 450 -16.15 -3.37 -1.05
C LEU A 450 -14.71 -3.78 -0.81
N GLY A 451 -14.29 -3.69 0.45
CA GLY A 451 -13.00 -4.19 0.93
C GLY A 451 -13.12 -5.64 1.38
N VAL A 452 -12.01 -6.18 1.88
CA VAL A 452 -11.95 -7.56 2.37
C VAL A 452 -12.91 -7.77 3.55
N ALA A 453 -12.93 -6.86 4.53
CA ALA A 453 -13.78 -7.04 5.71
C ALA A 453 -15.26 -6.72 5.44
N ALA A 454 -15.54 -5.80 4.50
CA ALA A 454 -16.90 -5.43 4.16
C ALA A 454 -17.58 -6.46 3.24
N SER A 455 -16.82 -7.15 2.38
CA SER A 455 -17.35 -8.14 1.43
C SER A 455 -17.84 -9.43 2.09
N ILE A 456 -17.44 -9.71 3.35
CA ILE A 456 -17.94 -10.85 4.13
C ILE A 456 -19.23 -10.54 4.90
N ILE A 457 -19.75 -9.32 4.81
CA ILE A 457 -21.01 -8.92 5.44
C ILE A 457 -22.17 -9.35 4.52
N PRO A 458 -23.11 -10.18 4.97
CA PRO A 458 -24.30 -10.51 4.19
C PRO A 458 -25.18 -9.27 3.99
N PHE A 459 -25.67 -9.06 2.77
CA PHE A 459 -26.60 -7.97 2.42
C PHE A 459 -26.17 -6.58 2.93
N PRO A 460 -24.94 -6.12 2.61
CA PRO A 460 -24.40 -4.87 3.16
C PRO A 460 -25.18 -3.63 2.69
N ASP A 461 -25.85 -3.73 1.55
CA ASP A 461 -26.72 -2.73 0.93
C ASP A 461 -28.13 -2.67 1.54
N HIS A 462 -28.48 -3.58 2.45
CA HIS A 462 -29.73 -3.57 3.24
C HIS A 462 -29.52 -3.13 4.68
N ASN A 463 -28.33 -2.60 5.00
CA ASN A 463 -27.96 -2.21 6.35
C ASN A 463 -27.70 -0.70 6.44
N GLN A 464 -27.84 -0.13 7.63
CA GLN A 464 -27.45 1.26 7.87
C GLN A 464 -25.92 1.37 7.79
N SER A 465 -25.41 2.36 7.04
CA SER A 465 -23.96 2.50 6.77
C SER A 465 -23.05 2.40 8.00
N PRO A 466 -23.34 3.02 9.16
CA PRO A 466 -22.51 2.88 10.37
C PRO A 466 -22.37 1.43 10.84
N ARG A 467 -23.41 0.60 10.69
CA ARG A 467 -23.37 -0.81 11.10
C ARG A 467 -22.40 -1.63 10.23
N ASN A 468 -22.29 -1.30 8.95
CA ASN A 468 -21.28 -1.88 8.07
C ASN A 468 -19.86 -1.50 8.49
N THR A 469 -19.65 -0.25 8.93
CA THR A 469 -18.34 0.20 9.44
C THR A 469 -17.96 -0.53 10.73
N TYR A 470 -18.91 -0.73 11.64
CA TYR A 470 -18.68 -1.47 12.89
C TYR A 470 -18.29 -2.92 12.61
N GLN A 471 -19.08 -3.63 11.78
CA GLN A 471 -18.79 -5.02 11.46
C GLN A 471 -17.42 -5.18 10.77
N SER A 472 -17.05 -4.23 9.91
CA SER A 472 -15.74 -4.24 9.24
C SER A 472 -14.57 -4.10 10.24
N ALA A 473 -14.74 -3.30 11.30
CA ALA A 473 -13.73 -3.15 12.35
C ALA A 473 -13.71 -4.34 13.32
N MET A 474 -14.89 -4.74 13.80
CA MET A 474 -15.07 -5.85 14.77
C MET A 474 -14.71 -7.20 14.16
N GLY A 475 -14.98 -7.42 12.87
CA GLY A 475 -14.62 -8.66 12.17
C GLY A 475 -13.12 -8.95 12.18
N LYS A 476 -12.26 -7.94 12.37
CA LYS A 476 -10.81 -8.10 12.52
C LYS A 476 -10.39 -8.63 13.89
N GLN A 477 -11.30 -8.60 14.86
CA GLN A 477 -11.14 -9.13 16.22
C GLN A 477 -11.82 -10.49 16.40
N ALA A 478 -12.44 -11.02 15.34
CA ALA A 478 -13.07 -12.33 15.37
C ALA A 478 -12.04 -13.44 15.67
N MET A 479 -12.57 -14.62 16.00
CA MET A 479 -11.77 -15.80 16.33
C MET A 479 -12.06 -16.90 15.31
N GLY A 480 -11.03 -17.60 14.89
CA GLY A 480 -11.18 -18.65 13.88
C GLY A 480 -9.86 -19.30 13.56
N VAL A 481 -9.82 -19.99 12.43
CA VAL A 481 -8.55 -20.51 11.91
C VAL A 481 -7.93 -19.41 11.05
N PHE A 482 -6.76 -18.90 11.45
CA PHE A 482 -6.05 -17.89 10.66
C PHE A 482 -5.18 -18.52 9.56
N LEU A 483 -4.52 -19.65 9.85
CA LEU A 483 -3.69 -20.42 8.92
C LEU A 483 -3.78 -21.90 9.28
N THR A 484 -3.67 -22.81 8.31
CA THR A 484 -3.72 -24.27 8.55
C THR A 484 -2.49 -24.81 9.28
N ASN A 485 -1.33 -24.17 9.11
CA ASN A 485 -0.07 -24.57 9.73
C ASN A 485 0.15 -23.96 11.12
N TYR A 486 -0.91 -23.57 11.82
CA TYR A 486 -0.78 -22.96 13.14
C TYR A 486 -0.11 -23.88 14.17
N SER A 487 -0.29 -25.20 14.04
CA SER A 487 0.24 -26.20 14.99
C SER A 487 1.77 -26.30 14.98
N VAL A 488 2.40 -25.99 13.85
CA VAL A 488 3.88 -25.99 13.72
C VAL A 488 4.47 -24.60 13.92
N ARG A 489 3.63 -23.56 14.01
CA ARG A 489 4.06 -22.17 14.00
C ARG A 489 3.98 -21.59 15.41
N MET A 490 5.13 -21.31 16.00
CA MET A 490 5.21 -20.69 17.32
C MET A 490 4.96 -19.18 17.26
N ASP A 491 3.70 -18.74 17.38
CA ASP A 491 3.32 -17.35 17.62
C ASP A 491 3.26 -16.98 19.10
N THR A 492 3.47 -15.70 19.39
CA THR A 492 3.29 -15.14 20.74
C THR A 492 1.89 -15.34 21.28
N MET A 493 0.87 -15.24 20.43
CA MET A 493 -0.52 -15.48 20.80
C MET A 493 -1.30 -16.02 19.61
N ALA A 494 -2.16 -17.01 19.85
CA ALA A 494 -3.11 -17.51 18.86
C ALA A 494 -4.43 -17.93 19.52
N ASN A 495 -5.54 -17.62 18.87
CA ASN A 495 -6.89 -17.97 19.28
C ASN A 495 -7.54 -18.79 18.16
N ILE A 496 -7.92 -20.03 18.44
CA ILE A 496 -8.43 -20.95 17.42
C ILE A 496 -9.72 -21.58 17.89
N LEU A 497 -10.76 -21.45 17.09
CA LEU A 497 -12.08 -22.02 17.38
C LEU A 497 -12.06 -23.54 17.18
N TYR A 498 -12.73 -24.29 18.08
CA TYR A 498 -12.77 -25.77 18.02
C TYR A 498 -13.52 -26.29 16.80
N TYR A 499 -14.69 -25.71 16.51
CA TYR A 499 -15.56 -26.16 15.42
C TYR A 499 -16.00 -25.00 14.50
N PRO A 500 -15.08 -24.39 13.74
CA PRO A 500 -15.43 -23.37 12.75
C PRO A 500 -16.46 -23.88 11.75
N GLN A 501 -17.47 -23.08 11.44
CA GLN A 501 -18.51 -23.46 10.48
C GLN A 501 -18.59 -22.48 9.32
N LYS A 502 -18.98 -23.02 8.16
CA LYS A 502 -19.28 -22.21 6.98
C LYS A 502 -20.52 -21.35 7.25
N PRO A 503 -20.51 -20.07 6.88
CA PRO A 503 -21.69 -19.23 7.01
C PRO A 503 -22.79 -19.74 6.08
N LEU A 504 -24.04 -19.75 6.58
CA LEU A 504 -25.20 -20.17 5.80
C LEU A 504 -25.54 -19.15 4.71
N ALA A 505 -25.59 -17.86 5.06
CA ALA A 505 -25.71 -16.76 4.13
C ALA A 505 -24.30 -16.29 3.73
N LYS A 506 -23.92 -16.56 2.48
CA LYS A 506 -22.61 -16.18 1.92
C LYS A 506 -22.75 -15.17 0.80
N THR A 507 -21.78 -14.26 0.68
CA THR A 507 -21.57 -13.48 -0.55
C THR A 507 -20.70 -14.28 -1.52
N GLN A 508 -20.80 -14.00 -2.82
CA GLN A 508 -19.96 -14.66 -3.82
C GLN A 508 -18.47 -14.34 -3.61
N SER A 509 -18.16 -13.13 -3.15
CA SER A 509 -16.78 -12.69 -2.86
C SER A 509 -16.04 -13.58 -1.84
N MET A 510 -16.78 -14.29 -0.97
CA MET A 510 -16.19 -15.18 0.04
C MET A 510 -15.46 -16.38 -0.55
N GLU A 511 -15.78 -16.77 -1.78
CA GLU A 511 -15.11 -17.87 -2.49
C GLU A 511 -13.68 -17.47 -2.86
N TYR A 512 -13.50 -16.27 -3.42
CA TYR A 512 -12.17 -15.72 -3.74
C TYR A 512 -11.34 -15.42 -2.49
N LEU A 513 -11.99 -14.98 -1.40
CA LEU A 513 -11.33 -14.72 -0.12
C LEU A 513 -11.04 -15.99 0.69
N LYS A 514 -11.31 -17.18 0.15
CA LYS A 514 -11.15 -18.47 0.83
C LYS A 514 -11.74 -18.52 2.24
N PHE A 515 -12.79 -17.74 2.48
CA PHE A 515 -13.40 -17.63 3.81
C PHE A 515 -14.22 -18.88 4.16
N ARG A 516 -14.68 -19.60 3.13
CA ARG A 516 -15.39 -20.87 3.29
C ARG A 516 -14.45 -21.97 3.78
N GLU A 517 -13.19 -21.95 3.36
CA GLU A 517 -12.14 -22.88 3.79
C GLU A 517 -11.67 -22.55 5.22
N LEU A 518 -11.50 -21.26 5.52
CA LEU A 518 -11.01 -20.77 6.82
C LEU A 518 -12.01 -19.81 7.47
N PRO A 519 -13.16 -20.31 7.98
CA PRO A 519 -14.19 -19.46 8.56
C PRO A 519 -13.79 -18.94 9.94
N ALA A 520 -14.37 -17.79 10.29
CA ALA A 520 -14.13 -17.10 11.57
C ALA A 520 -15.36 -17.09 12.50
N GLY A 521 -16.29 -18.05 12.34
CA GLY A 521 -17.53 -18.09 13.12
C GLY A 521 -18.16 -19.47 13.21
N GLN A 522 -19.30 -19.53 13.92
CA GLN A 522 -20.18 -20.69 14.01
C GLN A 522 -21.61 -20.25 13.77
N ASN A 523 -22.42 -21.10 13.15
CA ASN A 523 -23.85 -20.85 13.05
C ASN A 523 -24.49 -21.16 14.40
N ALA A 524 -25.38 -20.28 14.85
CA ALA A 524 -26.15 -20.45 16.08
C ALA A 524 -27.64 -20.29 15.78
N ILE A 525 -28.47 -21.02 16.53
CA ILE A 525 -29.92 -20.79 16.52
C ILE A 525 -30.19 -19.62 17.46
N VAL A 526 -30.68 -18.52 16.91
CA VAL A 526 -30.94 -17.27 17.64
C VAL A 526 -32.45 -17.04 17.70
N ALA A 527 -32.96 -16.75 18.90
CA ALA A 527 -34.34 -16.33 19.12
C ALA A 527 -34.36 -14.89 19.64
N ILE A 528 -35.09 -14.01 18.95
CA ILE A 528 -35.26 -12.62 19.36
C ILE A 528 -36.56 -12.52 20.16
N ALA A 529 -36.44 -12.47 21.49
CA ALA A 529 -37.59 -12.38 22.39
C ALA A 529 -37.22 -11.66 23.70
N CYS A 530 -38.16 -10.93 24.29
CA CYS A 530 -38.03 -10.44 25.65
C CYS A 530 -38.19 -11.61 26.62
N TYR A 531 -37.12 -12.02 27.30
CA TYR A 531 -37.15 -13.17 28.19
C TYR A 531 -36.27 -12.92 29.42
N SER A 532 -36.84 -13.08 30.62
CA SER A 532 -36.17 -13.00 31.94
C SER A 532 -35.44 -11.70 32.30
N GLY A 533 -35.37 -10.70 31.42
CA GLY A 533 -34.72 -9.41 31.68
C GLY A 533 -33.19 -9.41 31.60
N TYR A 534 -32.54 -10.58 31.50
CA TYR A 534 -31.08 -10.71 31.38
C TYR A 534 -30.54 -10.52 29.94
N ASN A 535 -31.38 -10.07 29.00
CA ASN A 535 -31.02 -9.74 27.62
C ASN A 535 -31.33 -8.29 27.24
N GLN A 536 -31.30 -7.38 28.21
CA GLN A 536 -31.50 -5.94 28.03
C GLN A 536 -30.18 -5.23 27.67
N GLU A 537 -30.25 -4.05 27.04
CA GLU A 537 -29.08 -3.16 26.80
C GLU A 537 -27.88 -3.90 26.14
N ASP A 538 -28.10 -4.49 24.96
CA ASP A 538 -27.10 -5.25 24.17
C ASP A 538 -26.52 -6.51 24.85
N SER A 539 -27.11 -6.97 25.96
CA SER A 539 -26.76 -8.26 26.58
C SER A 539 -27.49 -9.44 25.93
N MET A 540 -26.91 -10.65 26.05
CA MET A 540 -27.45 -11.88 25.49
C MET A 540 -27.48 -13.02 26.51
N ILE A 541 -28.49 -13.87 26.41
CA ILE A 541 -28.60 -15.11 27.19
C ILE A 541 -28.17 -16.27 26.32
N MET A 542 -27.21 -17.06 26.80
CA MET A 542 -26.69 -18.23 26.09
C MET A 542 -27.24 -19.52 26.71
N ASN A 543 -27.48 -20.52 25.86
CA ASN A 543 -27.90 -21.84 26.32
C ASN A 543 -26.69 -22.63 26.87
N GLN A 544 -26.68 -22.86 28.19
CA GLN A 544 -25.62 -23.61 28.87
C GLN A 544 -25.38 -25.00 28.26
N SER A 545 -26.46 -25.73 27.92
CA SER A 545 -26.33 -27.07 27.33
C SER A 545 -25.61 -27.06 25.98
N SER A 546 -25.70 -25.98 25.21
CA SER A 546 -24.96 -25.82 23.95
C SER A 546 -23.48 -25.51 24.21
N ILE A 547 -23.18 -24.70 25.22
CA ILE A 547 -21.79 -24.41 25.65
C ILE A 547 -21.11 -25.68 26.15
N ASP A 548 -21.82 -26.49 26.93
CA ASP A 548 -21.32 -27.77 27.45
C ASP A 548 -20.98 -28.76 26.32
N ARG A 549 -21.73 -28.69 25.21
CA ARG A 549 -21.48 -29.46 23.98
C ARG A 549 -20.38 -28.88 23.08
N GLY A 550 -19.85 -27.69 23.41
CA GLY A 550 -18.71 -27.09 22.71
C GLY A 550 -19.02 -25.86 21.85
N LEU A 551 -20.21 -25.26 21.97
CA LEU A 551 -20.51 -23.98 21.31
C LEU A 551 -19.51 -22.91 21.75
N PHE A 552 -18.86 -22.27 20.77
CA PHE A 552 -17.84 -21.22 20.90
C PHE A 552 -16.61 -21.56 21.76
N ARG A 553 -16.29 -22.85 21.96
CA ARG A 553 -15.02 -23.23 22.60
C ARG A 553 -13.84 -22.87 21.71
N SER A 554 -12.80 -22.31 22.31
CA SER A 554 -11.57 -21.89 21.62
C SER A 554 -10.32 -22.36 22.35
N LEU A 555 -9.27 -22.69 21.60
CA LEU A 555 -7.92 -22.90 22.08
C LEU A 555 -7.20 -21.55 22.14
N PHE A 556 -6.46 -21.34 23.22
CA PHE A 556 -5.56 -20.20 23.38
C PHE A 556 -4.13 -20.72 23.48
N PHE A 557 -3.26 -20.24 22.60
CA PHE A 557 -1.84 -20.53 22.64
C PHE A 557 -1.07 -19.27 23.00
N ARG A 558 -0.04 -19.42 23.83
CA ARG A 558 0.94 -18.38 24.12
C ARG A 558 2.35 -18.98 24.11
N SER A 559 3.24 -18.41 23.30
CA SER A 559 4.66 -18.76 23.35
C SER A 559 5.42 -17.81 24.26
N TYR A 560 6.37 -18.35 25.02
CA TYR A 560 7.39 -17.59 25.73
C TYR A 560 8.72 -17.79 25.00
N MET A 561 9.64 -16.84 25.07
CA MET A 561 10.95 -17.01 24.44
C MET A 561 12.03 -16.45 25.33
N ASP A 562 13.16 -17.15 25.40
CA ASP A 562 14.36 -16.69 26.11
C ASP A 562 15.61 -17.14 25.35
N GLN A 563 16.70 -16.44 25.58
CA GLN A 563 17.99 -16.76 24.96
C GLN A 563 19.11 -16.52 25.96
N GLU A 564 20.14 -17.36 25.89
CA GLU A 564 21.38 -17.12 26.62
C GLU A 564 22.06 -15.85 26.06
N ARG A 565 22.66 -15.06 26.94
CA ARG A 565 23.44 -13.87 26.57
C ARG A 565 24.88 -14.01 27.03
N ARG A 566 25.80 -13.53 26.19
CA ARG A 566 27.20 -13.31 26.55
C ARG A 566 27.41 -11.85 26.93
N ASN A 567 27.98 -11.62 28.10
CA ASN A 567 28.53 -10.31 28.49
C ASN A 567 30.06 -10.40 28.43
N GLY A 568 30.67 -9.91 27.34
CA GLY A 568 32.12 -9.96 27.12
C GLY A 568 32.60 -11.30 26.56
N ILE A 569 33.70 -11.84 27.09
CA ILE A 569 34.37 -13.06 26.58
C ILE A 569 33.79 -14.35 27.20
N SER A 570 33.13 -14.26 28.35
CA SER A 570 32.58 -15.42 29.07
C SER A 570 31.07 -15.58 28.82
N VAL A 571 30.59 -16.82 28.78
CA VAL A 571 29.15 -17.12 28.84
C VAL A 571 28.66 -16.81 30.24
N VAL A 572 27.64 -15.96 30.35
CA VAL A 572 27.14 -15.45 31.63
C VAL A 572 25.69 -15.88 31.86
N GLU A 573 25.03 -16.57 30.94
CA GLU A 573 23.67 -17.04 31.18
C GLU A 573 23.55 -18.45 30.65
N GLU A 574 23.06 -19.37 31.49
CA GLU A 574 22.85 -20.77 31.14
C GLU A 574 21.42 -21.18 31.52
N PHE A 575 20.83 -22.03 30.67
CA PHE A 575 19.60 -22.74 31.02
C PHE A 575 19.95 -23.95 31.89
N GLU A 576 19.46 -23.93 33.12
CA GLU A 576 19.59 -25.01 34.10
C GLU A 576 18.52 -24.84 35.18
N LYS A 577 18.25 -25.91 35.93
CA LYS A 577 17.36 -25.86 37.08
C LYS A 577 18.02 -25.13 38.26
N PRO A 578 17.52 -23.95 38.68
CA PRO A 578 18.14 -23.21 39.77
C PRO A 578 17.88 -23.90 41.12
N LEU A 579 18.92 -23.98 41.96
CA LEU A 579 18.85 -24.52 43.31
C LEU A 579 18.81 -23.41 44.33
N ARG A 580 17.79 -23.41 45.20
CA ARG A 580 17.58 -22.38 46.25
C ARG A 580 18.81 -22.13 47.15
N SER A 581 19.66 -23.13 47.34
CA SER A 581 20.89 -23.03 48.14
C SER A 581 22.02 -22.26 47.46
N GLN A 582 22.04 -22.20 46.13
CA GLN A 582 23.14 -21.65 45.32
C GLN A 582 22.77 -20.37 44.57
N THR A 583 21.47 -20.09 44.45
CA THR A 583 20.96 -18.96 43.65
C THR A 583 20.43 -17.82 44.52
N LEU A 584 20.94 -16.61 44.26
CA LEU A 584 20.44 -15.36 44.81
C LEU A 584 19.20 -14.88 44.04
N GLY A 585 18.23 -14.29 44.74
CA GLY A 585 17.05 -13.68 44.11
C GLY A 585 16.01 -14.70 43.61
N PHE A 586 15.97 -15.88 44.23
CA PHE A 586 15.03 -16.95 43.89
C PHE A 586 13.59 -16.45 43.85
N LYS A 587 12.87 -16.70 42.75
CA LYS A 587 11.49 -16.22 42.61
C LYS A 587 10.53 -17.05 43.46
N ALA A 588 9.34 -16.50 43.72
CA ALA A 588 8.31 -17.13 44.54
C ALA A 588 7.60 -18.33 43.86
N GLY A 589 7.83 -18.53 42.57
CA GLY A 589 7.22 -19.61 41.77
C GLY A 589 7.76 -21.00 42.08
N THR A 590 7.07 -22.02 41.57
CA THR A 590 7.49 -23.42 41.71
C THR A 590 8.45 -23.82 40.59
N TYR A 591 9.61 -24.37 40.96
CA TYR A 591 10.66 -24.87 40.06
C TYR A 591 10.68 -26.40 39.94
N GLU A 592 9.81 -27.10 40.67
CA GLU A 592 9.78 -28.56 40.72
C GLU A 592 9.47 -29.19 39.35
N LYS A 593 8.69 -28.48 38.53
CA LYS A 593 8.24 -28.90 37.20
C LYS A 593 9.31 -28.78 36.11
N LEU A 594 10.45 -28.17 36.42
CA LEU A 594 11.59 -28.07 35.52
C LEU A 594 12.40 -29.37 35.55
N ASP A 595 12.84 -29.80 34.38
CA ASP A 595 13.83 -30.86 34.20
C ASP A 595 15.25 -30.31 34.45
N ASP A 596 16.27 -31.17 34.40
CA ASP A 596 17.65 -30.80 34.73
C ASP A 596 18.25 -29.74 33.80
N ASP A 597 17.74 -29.66 32.56
CA ASP A 597 18.08 -28.64 31.56
C ASP A 597 17.42 -27.27 31.85
N GLY A 598 16.64 -27.17 32.92
CA GLY A 598 15.95 -25.95 33.30
C GLY A 598 14.70 -25.68 32.46
N LEU A 599 14.14 -26.66 31.75
CA LEU A 599 12.94 -26.50 30.92
C LEU A 599 11.80 -27.43 31.39
N ILE A 600 10.57 -27.14 30.98
CA ILE A 600 9.43 -28.00 31.26
C ILE A 600 9.16 -28.93 30.07
N SER A 601 9.04 -30.23 30.31
CA SER A 601 8.58 -31.19 29.31
C SER A 601 7.13 -30.93 28.82
N PRO A 602 6.85 -31.07 27.51
CA PRO A 602 5.49 -31.01 26.98
C PRO A 602 4.51 -31.97 27.70
N GLY A 603 3.26 -31.53 27.85
CA GLY A 603 2.20 -32.28 28.55
C GLY A 603 2.08 -31.97 30.05
N ILE A 604 3.02 -31.24 30.65
CA ILE A 604 2.95 -30.83 32.06
C ILE A 604 1.96 -29.68 32.23
N ARG A 605 1.13 -29.77 33.28
CA ARG A 605 0.20 -28.72 33.67
C ARG A 605 0.92 -27.61 34.44
N VAL A 606 0.75 -26.37 33.99
CA VAL A 606 1.32 -25.16 34.59
C VAL A 606 0.22 -24.17 34.96
N SER A 607 0.42 -23.40 36.02
CA SER A 607 -0.56 -22.44 36.54
C SER A 607 0.11 -21.29 37.27
N GLY A 608 -0.40 -20.08 37.06
CA GLY A 608 -0.06 -18.90 37.87
C GLY A 608 1.42 -18.51 37.76
N ASP A 609 2.14 -18.61 38.88
CA ASP A 609 3.55 -18.22 39.02
C ASP A 609 4.54 -19.36 38.76
N ASP A 610 4.08 -20.50 38.22
CA ASP A 610 4.97 -21.61 37.85
C ASP A 610 6.09 -21.14 36.91
N ILE A 611 7.32 -21.58 37.19
CA ILE A 611 8.49 -21.22 36.39
C ILE A 611 8.59 -22.17 35.22
N ILE A 612 8.60 -21.62 34.01
CA ILE A 612 8.60 -22.39 32.76
C ILE A 612 9.99 -22.49 32.11
N ILE A 613 10.86 -21.51 32.36
CA ILE A 613 12.24 -21.47 31.85
C ILE A 613 13.15 -21.10 33.03
N GLY A 614 13.91 -22.08 33.52
CA GLY A 614 14.97 -21.92 34.50
C GLY A 614 16.22 -21.34 33.86
N LYS A 615 16.67 -20.19 34.36
CA LYS A 615 17.82 -19.47 33.82
C LYS A 615 18.65 -18.88 34.94
N THR A 616 19.95 -19.11 34.90
CA THR A 616 20.87 -18.61 35.92
C THR A 616 21.97 -17.74 35.33
N VAL A 617 22.44 -16.80 36.14
CA VAL A 617 23.50 -15.85 35.79
C VAL A 617 24.60 -15.96 36.85
N PRO A 618 25.83 -16.39 36.53
CA PRO A 618 26.90 -16.45 37.50
C PRO A 618 27.26 -15.04 37.95
N ILE A 619 27.41 -14.88 39.27
CA ILE A 619 27.77 -13.60 39.89
C ILE A 619 29.29 -13.57 40.04
N PRO A 620 29.99 -12.52 39.58
CA PRO A 620 31.42 -12.40 39.81
C PRO A 620 31.75 -12.41 41.32
N PRO A 621 32.91 -12.95 41.71
CA PRO A 621 33.31 -13.00 43.12
C PRO A 621 33.42 -11.59 43.74
N ASP A 622 33.83 -10.58 42.95
CA ASP A 622 34.13 -9.21 43.43
C ASP A 622 32.91 -8.28 43.57
N THR A 623 31.69 -8.74 43.31
CA THR A 623 30.48 -7.89 43.36
C THR A 623 29.81 -7.95 44.75
N GLU A 624 29.97 -6.90 45.56
CA GLU A 624 29.28 -6.78 46.86
C GLU A 624 27.87 -6.18 46.68
N GLU A 625 26.86 -7.04 46.55
CA GLU A 625 25.46 -6.61 46.55
C GLU A 625 24.91 -6.50 47.98
N LEU A 626 25.04 -5.31 48.57
CA LEU A 626 24.21 -4.72 49.64
C LEU A 626 23.71 -5.68 50.77
N GLY A 627 24.50 -6.67 51.17
CA GLY A 627 24.26 -7.50 52.35
C GLY A 627 23.27 -8.68 52.22
N GLN A 628 22.73 -8.99 51.03
CA GLN A 628 21.85 -10.17 50.82
C GLN A 628 22.60 -11.43 50.36
N ARG A 629 23.90 -11.32 50.05
CA ARG A 629 24.72 -12.39 49.48
C ARG A 629 25.37 -13.24 50.58
N THR A 630 25.21 -14.56 50.50
CA THR A 630 26.02 -15.52 51.29
C THR A 630 27.17 -16.06 50.43
N LYS A 631 28.25 -16.61 51.03
CA LYS A 631 29.36 -17.26 50.30
C LYS A 631 28.89 -18.42 49.40
N TYR A 632 27.73 -19.01 49.68
CA TYR A 632 27.16 -20.12 48.91
C TYR A 632 26.38 -19.66 47.67
N HIS A 633 26.01 -18.38 47.59
CA HIS A 633 25.28 -17.84 46.44
C HIS A 633 26.26 -17.48 45.31
N THR A 634 26.39 -18.39 44.35
CA THR A 634 27.29 -18.26 43.19
C THR A 634 26.55 -17.77 41.94
N LYS A 635 25.24 -17.98 41.86
CA LYS A 635 24.41 -17.66 40.70
C LYS A 635 23.25 -16.74 41.10
N ARG A 636 22.71 -15.98 40.16
CA ARG A 636 21.48 -15.18 40.27
C ARG A 636 20.41 -15.83 39.42
N ASP A 637 19.18 -15.84 39.93
CA ASP A 637 18.03 -16.30 39.20
C ASP A 637 17.53 -15.26 38.18
N ALA A 638 17.49 -15.64 36.90
CA ALA A 638 16.94 -14.88 35.78
C ALA A 638 15.81 -15.65 35.06
N SER A 639 15.21 -16.63 35.73
CA SER A 639 14.19 -17.53 35.18
C SER A 639 12.93 -16.79 34.73
N THR A 640 12.19 -17.32 33.76
CA THR A 640 10.96 -16.72 33.27
C THR A 640 9.73 -17.46 33.85
N PRO A 641 8.88 -16.79 34.65
CA PRO A 641 7.61 -17.35 35.12
C PRO A 641 6.52 -17.28 34.05
N LEU A 642 5.50 -18.11 34.21
CA LEU A 642 4.20 -17.92 33.57
C LEU A 642 3.54 -16.63 34.09
N ARG A 643 2.56 -16.10 33.35
CA ARG A 643 1.75 -14.99 33.85
C ARG A 643 0.77 -15.50 34.91
N THR A 644 0.66 -14.76 36.02
CA THR A 644 -0.24 -15.08 37.16
C THR A 644 -1.69 -15.36 36.76
N THR A 645 -2.20 -14.70 35.73
CA THR A 645 -3.59 -14.82 35.27
C THR A 645 -3.83 -15.98 34.31
N GLU A 646 -2.80 -16.79 34.03
CA GLU A 646 -2.84 -17.82 33.00
C GLU A 646 -2.55 -19.20 33.58
N ASN A 647 -3.15 -20.22 32.98
CA ASN A 647 -2.90 -21.62 33.27
C ASN A 647 -3.10 -22.45 31.99
N GLY A 648 -2.55 -23.66 31.99
CA GLY A 648 -2.65 -24.51 30.82
C GLY A 648 -1.75 -25.72 30.88
N ILE A 649 -1.52 -26.31 29.72
CA ILE A 649 -0.64 -27.45 29.51
C ILE A 649 0.42 -27.00 28.51
N VAL A 650 1.68 -27.37 28.75
CA VAL A 650 2.76 -27.11 27.80
C VAL A 650 2.52 -27.94 26.54
N ASP A 651 2.39 -27.27 25.39
CA ASP A 651 2.08 -27.92 24.11
C ASP A 651 3.34 -28.41 23.40
N GLN A 652 4.32 -27.52 23.20
CA GLN A 652 5.59 -27.81 22.55
C GLN A 652 6.69 -26.91 23.11
N VAL A 653 7.91 -27.44 23.24
CA VAL A 653 9.12 -26.69 23.59
C VAL A 653 10.14 -26.90 22.48
N LEU A 654 10.70 -25.80 21.99
CA LEU A 654 11.66 -25.80 20.90
C LEU A 654 12.99 -25.23 21.37
N LEU A 655 14.04 -26.03 21.17
CA LEU A 655 15.41 -25.70 21.53
C LEU A 655 16.23 -25.55 20.24
N THR A 656 16.86 -24.39 20.06
CA THR A 656 17.69 -24.10 18.90
C THR A 656 18.88 -23.23 19.32
N THR A 657 19.75 -22.89 18.38
CA THR A 657 20.83 -21.93 18.59
C THR A 657 20.52 -20.61 17.87
N ASN A 658 20.88 -19.49 18.47
CA ASN A 658 20.86 -18.20 17.79
C ASN A 658 22.05 -18.06 16.81
N ALA A 659 22.13 -16.94 16.08
CA ALA A 659 23.21 -16.69 15.14
C ALA A 659 24.61 -16.59 15.78
N GLU A 660 24.69 -16.41 17.10
CA GLU A 660 25.93 -16.36 17.89
C GLU A 660 26.31 -17.75 18.46
N GLY A 661 25.53 -18.79 18.15
CA GLY A 661 25.73 -20.15 18.65
C GLY A 661 25.27 -20.37 20.10
N LEU A 662 24.52 -19.43 20.68
CA LEU A 662 23.97 -19.53 22.04
C LEU A 662 22.62 -20.23 22.03
N LYS A 663 22.27 -20.93 23.11
CA LYS A 663 20.97 -21.61 23.18
C LYS A 663 19.84 -20.58 23.19
N PHE A 664 18.79 -20.92 22.46
CA PHE A 664 17.56 -20.18 22.33
C PHE A 664 16.41 -21.16 22.54
N VAL A 665 15.49 -20.78 23.42
CA VAL A 665 14.34 -21.61 23.81
C VAL A 665 13.06 -20.86 23.47
N LYS A 666 12.07 -21.60 22.98
CA LYS A 666 10.71 -21.09 22.75
C LYS A 666 9.63 -22.09 23.11
#